data_AF-A0A1J4WRW2-F1
#
_entry.id   AF-A0A1J4WRW2-F1
#
_cell.length_a   1.000
_cell.length_b   1.000
_cell.length_c   1.000
_cell.angle_alpha   90.00
_cell.angle_beta   90.00
_cell.angle_gamma   90.00
#
_symmetry.space_group_name_H-M   'P 1'
#
loop_
_entity.id
_entity.type
_entity.pdbx_description
1 polymer ?
#
loop_
_entity_poly.entity_id
_entity_poly.type
_entity_poly.pdbx_seq_one_letter_code
_entity_poly.pdbx_strand_id
1 'polypeptide(L)'
;MKNKKFILPFEEVGIRDVGLVGGKNASLGEMLSKLSPKGVRIPGGFIVTAEAYRYFLKSKIKNQKSKIQFKIQNLEEFIKQTLKRLDTKNLKDLATRGKLIREAIKNVEFPKDLEEEIIKAYQRMEKEYGKNVDVAVRSSATAEDLPGASFAGEHETYLGIRGTEDLLSAIRAAMASLFTDRAISYRVDKGFDHFKVALSVGVEKMVRADTGAAGVIFTLDTESGFPNVVLINGSWGLGEMIVKGQVTPDEFLVWKEGLKKDVVNPIIDKHLGVKERKMIYSQVGRGIKQTKIVPTKKTEKENFILNDKEILVLARWAVMVEEHYSKKNGHFTPMDLEWARDGRTHELFIIQARPETVHAGRDFSKIKECKLLDKREPVATGASVGSSIAEGKARVILDAKSINTFKKGEVLITDMTDPDWEPIMKIASAIVTDKGGRTSHAAIVSRELGIPAVVGTEKATRVIKTGEFVTVDTTGSEGNVYKGKLRFKVLEHDLKKIPKPKTKIMINVAIPETAFEISYLPNSGVGLAREEFIIASKIGIHPNLILDFEKIKKRNFQFLLRPRAQDRGAISNFQTNPKSESSKYLKRTIKEVEKRTAGWEDKTQFYVDNLVYGIAKIGTAFYPRPVIVRFSDFKTNEYRTLLGGEAYEPKEENPMIGWRGASRYYDPGFKQAFKLECLAIKRARDEIGLKNVIPMVPFCRTVDEGIKTMEIMAETGLITKYIARKKNLKIKNITPIYVMCEIPSNVLLADEFLKAFDGMSIGSNDLTQLTLGLDRDSGVVNKVANENDASVKLLIAEVIKKCRNKKKYIGICGQAPSDYPDFAKFLVSKGIESISLNPDTVVKTTVAIAAEEKKKRK
;
A
#
# COMPACT_ATOMS: atom_id res chain seq x y z
N MET A 1 -24.93 -35.95 13.39
CA MET A 1 -26.25 -35.35 13.70
C MET A 1 -26.21 -33.82 13.86
N LYS A 2 -25.36 -33.06 13.12
CA LYS A 2 -25.37 -31.57 13.15
C LYS A 2 -26.47 -30.94 12.28
N ASN A 3 -26.85 -31.59 11.17
CA ASN A 3 -27.76 -31.08 10.14
C ASN A 3 -29.22 -30.80 10.58
N LYS A 4 -29.58 -31.01 11.85
CA LYS A 4 -30.95 -30.75 12.36
C LYS A 4 -31.02 -29.74 13.51
N LYS A 5 -29.90 -29.16 13.94
CA LYS A 5 -29.89 -28.16 15.03
C LYS A 5 -30.19 -26.76 14.47
N PHE A 6 -31.07 -26.01 15.14
CA PHE A 6 -31.36 -24.62 14.78
C PHE A 6 -30.28 -23.66 15.25
N ILE A 7 -29.73 -23.91 16.44
CA ILE A 7 -28.65 -23.13 17.04
C ILE A 7 -27.38 -23.97 17.19
N LEU A 8 -26.24 -23.38 16.84
CA LEU A 8 -24.91 -23.95 17.05
C LEU A 8 -23.96 -22.92 17.68
N PRO A 9 -23.15 -23.29 18.69
CA PRO A 9 -22.02 -22.46 19.12
C PRO A 9 -20.99 -22.32 17.99
N PHE A 10 -20.25 -21.20 17.94
CA PHE A 10 -19.19 -21.02 16.94
C PHE A 10 -18.10 -22.11 17.05
N GLU A 11 -17.81 -22.57 18.27
CA GLU A 11 -16.80 -23.58 18.56
C GLU A 11 -17.13 -24.95 17.97
N GLU A 12 -18.41 -25.21 17.66
CA GLU A 12 -18.88 -26.47 17.08
C GLU A 12 -18.80 -26.50 15.55
N VAL A 13 -18.41 -25.43 14.85
CA VAL A 13 -18.41 -25.36 13.38
C VAL A 13 -17.03 -25.06 12.79
N GLY A 14 -16.83 -25.38 11.52
CA GLY A 14 -15.65 -24.98 10.75
C GLY A 14 -15.92 -24.89 9.25
N ILE A 15 -14.88 -24.73 8.44
CA ILE A 15 -15.03 -24.48 6.98
C ILE A 15 -15.76 -25.60 6.22
N ARG A 16 -15.85 -26.80 6.80
CA ARG A 16 -16.60 -27.93 6.19
C ARG A 16 -18.11 -27.76 6.33
N ASP A 17 -18.55 -26.87 7.22
CA ASP A 17 -19.96 -26.64 7.55
C ASP A 17 -20.54 -25.42 6.79
N VAL A 18 -19.87 -24.90 5.75
CA VAL A 18 -20.33 -23.73 4.95
C VAL A 18 -21.77 -23.88 4.46
N GLY A 19 -22.17 -25.09 4.03
CA GLY A 19 -23.55 -25.35 3.58
C GLY A 19 -24.61 -25.26 4.71
N LEU A 20 -24.18 -25.33 5.97
CA LEU A 20 -25.04 -25.26 7.16
C LEU A 20 -25.05 -23.85 7.80
N VAL A 21 -23.92 -23.15 7.79
CA VAL A 21 -23.75 -21.89 8.54
C VAL A 21 -23.30 -20.70 7.69
N GLY A 22 -23.10 -20.87 6.39
CA GLY A 22 -22.51 -19.84 5.54
C GLY A 22 -21.00 -19.69 5.77
N GLY A 23 -20.32 -19.02 4.85
CA GLY A 23 -18.86 -19.01 4.85
C GLY A 23 -18.21 -18.14 5.93
N LYS A 24 -18.79 -16.98 6.26
CA LYS A 24 -18.33 -16.13 7.37
C LYS A 24 -18.38 -16.84 8.72
N ASN A 25 -19.53 -17.45 9.06
CA ASN A 25 -19.66 -18.14 10.35
C ASN A 25 -18.79 -19.41 10.40
N ALA A 26 -18.66 -20.12 9.27
CA ALA A 26 -17.78 -21.29 9.17
C ALA A 26 -16.31 -20.90 9.35
N SER A 27 -15.88 -19.76 8.80
CA SER A 27 -14.55 -19.20 8.97
C SER A 27 -14.29 -18.76 10.42
N LEU A 28 -15.26 -18.10 11.05
CA LEU A 28 -15.16 -17.72 12.47
C LEU A 28 -15.01 -18.93 13.40
N GLY A 29 -15.86 -19.95 13.25
CA GLY A 29 -15.75 -21.18 14.05
C GLY A 29 -14.46 -21.96 13.79
N GLU A 30 -13.99 -21.97 12.54
CA GLU A 30 -12.70 -22.55 12.18
C GLU A 30 -11.55 -21.87 12.92
N MET A 31 -11.50 -20.53 12.90
CA MET A 31 -10.47 -19.79 13.59
C MET A 31 -10.60 -19.93 15.12
N LEU A 32 -11.81 -19.85 15.66
CA LEU A 32 -12.05 -19.96 17.10
C LEU A 32 -11.59 -21.32 17.65
N SER A 33 -11.86 -22.40 16.91
CA SER A 33 -11.48 -23.76 17.32
C SER A 33 -10.00 -24.10 17.07
N LYS A 34 -9.36 -23.52 16.04
CA LYS A 34 -7.99 -23.90 15.62
C LYS A 34 -6.90 -22.89 15.96
N LEU A 35 -7.25 -21.61 16.10
CA LEU A 35 -6.30 -20.52 16.28
C LEU A 35 -6.39 -19.87 17.67
N SER A 36 -7.53 -19.91 18.35
CA SER A 36 -7.61 -19.47 19.76
C SER A 36 -6.66 -20.24 20.69
N PRO A 37 -6.50 -21.57 20.58
CA PRO A 37 -5.48 -22.29 21.36
C PRO A 37 -4.04 -21.85 21.06
N LYS A 38 -3.81 -21.18 19.93
CA LYS A 38 -2.51 -20.61 19.53
C LYS A 38 -2.37 -19.12 19.88
N GLY A 39 -3.35 -18.55 20.58
CA GLY A 39 -3.32 -17.17 21.09
C GLY A 39 -3.99 -16.13 20.20
N VAL A 40 -4.63 -16.50 19.08
CA VAL A 40 -5.45 -15.56 18.29
C VAL A 40 -6.77 -15.33 19.02
N ARG A 41 -7.10 -14.09 19.36
CA ARG A 41 -8.34 -13.80 20.10
C ARG A 41 -9.48 -13.53 19.14
N ILE A 42 -10.59 -14.25 19.31
CA ILE A 42 -11.79 -14.16 18.48
C ILE A 42 -12.98 -14.12 19.44
N PRO A 43 -13.96 -13.21 19.26
CA PRO A 43 -15.13 -13.16 20.12
C PRO A 43 -16.00 -14.42 19.96
N GLY A 44 -16.55 -14.90 21.07
CA GLY A 44 -17.50 -16.01 21.08
C GLY A 44 -18.92 -15.60 20.68
N GLY A 45 -19.82 -16.58 20.62
CA GLY A 45 -21.20 -16.37 20.25
C GLY A 45 -21.90 -17.64 19.75
N PHE A 46 -23.01 -17.47 19.03
CA PHE A 46 -23.76 -18.57 18.45
C PHE A 46 -24.28 -18.25 17.06
N ILE A 47 -24.72 -19.29 16.37
CA ILE A 47 -25.16 -19.25 14.98
C ILE A 47 -26.60 -19.73 14.91
N VAL A 48 -27.44 -18.95 14.23
CA VAL A 48 -28.74 -19.39 13.71
C VAL A 48 -28.51 -20.03 12.35
N THR A 49 -28.73 -21.33 12.23
CA THR A 49 -28.30 -22.11 11.06
C THR A 49 -29.15 -21.85 9.82
N ALA A 50 -28.65 -22.25 8.66
CA ALA A 50 -29.42 -22.28 7.41
C ALA A 50 -30.70 -23.12 7.55
N GLU A 51 -30.70 -24.16 8.40
CA GLU A 51 -31.89 -24.96 8.66
C GLU A 51 -32.93 -24.20 9.49
N ALA A 52 -32.49 -23.43 10.49
CA ALA A 52 -33.39 -22.52 11.21
C ALA A 52 -34.03 -21.49 10.28
N TYR A 53 -33.28 -20.96 9.32
CA TYR A 53 -33.83 -20.08 8.28
C TYR A 53 -34.88 -20.78 7.40
N ARG A 54 -34.61 -22.00 6.92
CA ARG A 54 -35.59 -22.79 6.15
C ARG A 54 -36.86 -23.09 6.96
N TYR A 55 -36.71 -23.38 8.25
CA TYR A 55 -37.84 -23.60 9.15
C TYR A 55 -38.65 -22.31 9.36
N PHE A 56 -37.97 -21.18 9.56
CA PHE A 56 -38.58 -19.86 9.69
C PHE A 56 -39.37 -19.44 8.43
N LEU A 57 -38.91 -19.80 7.22
CA LEU A 57 -39.67 -19.54 5.99
C LEU A 57 -41.04 -20.27 5.95
N LYS A 58 -41.22 -21.33 6.74
CA LYS A 58 -42.50 -22.04 6.87
C LYS A 58 -43.46 -21.38 7.87
N SER A 59 -43.06 -20.28 8.52
CA SER A 59 -43.90 -19.53 9.44
C SER A 59 -45.17 -19.00 8.77
N LYS A 60 -46.28 -19.05 9.51
CA LYS A 60 -47.58 -18.52 9.06
C LYS A 60 -47.54 -16.99 9.01
N ILE A 61 -48.03 -16.41 7.92
CA ILE A 61 -48.23 -14.96 7.83
C ILE A 61 -49.63 -14.63 8.34
N LYS A 62 -49.76 -13.61 9.20
CA LYS A 62 -51.08 -13.05 9.57
C LYS A 62 -51.67 -12.37 8.33
N ASN A 63 -52.83 -12.83 7.85
CA ASN A 63 -53.53 -12.29 6.67
C ASN A 63 -53.58 -10.75 6.72
N GLN A 64 -52.70 -10.09 5.97
CA GLN A 64 -52.81 -8.66 5.77
C GLN A 64 -54.03 -8.42 4.89
N LYS A 65 -54.95 -7.59 5.38
CA LYS A 65 -56.11 -7.08 4.64
C LYS A 65 -55.67 -6.51 3.29
N SER A 66 -55.61 -7.35 2.27
CA SER A 66 -55.32 -6.96 0.89
C SER A 66 -56.28 -7.73 -0.01
N LYS A 67 -56.96 -7.01 -0.89
CA LYS A 67 -58.03 -7.47 -1.79
C LYS A 67 -57.50 -8.40 -2.91
N ILE A 68 -56.58 -9.31 -2.60
CA ILE A 68 -56.02 -10.27 -3.55
C ILE A 68 -56.24 -11.67 -2.97
N GLN A 69 -57.11 -12.40 -3.65
CA GLN A 69 -57.72 -13.67 -3.29
C GLN A 69 -56.75 -14.84 -3.52
N PHE A 70 -55.57 -14.83 -2.88
CA PHE A 70 -54.69 -16.00 -2.81
C PHE A 70 -54.55 -16.46 -1.37
N LYS A 71 -54.86 -17.73 -1.14
CA LYS A 71 -54.82 -18.44 0.16
C LYS A 71 -53.35 -18.75 0.53
N ILE A 72 -52.52 -17.72 0.65
CA ILE A 72 -51.09 -17.84 1.00
C ILE A 72 -51.00 -18.18 2.49
N GLN A 73 -50.45 -19.35 2.83
CA GLN A 73 -50.46 -19.84 4.22
C GLN A 73 -49.17 -19.54 4.98
N ASN A 74 -48.04 -19.40 4.28
CA ASN A 74 -46.71 -19.26 4.87
C ASN A 74 -45.82 -18.27 4.09
N LEU A 75 -44.70 -17.89 4.71
CA LEU A 75 -43.75 -16.92 4.17
C LEU A 75 -43.07 -17.38 2.88
N GLU A 76 -42.72 -18.67 2.77
CA GLU A 76 -42.10 -19.23 1.57
C GLU A 76 -42.99 -19.07 0.32
N GLU A 77 -44.28 -19.42 0.44
CA GLU A 77 -45.27 -19.24 -0.62
C GLU A 77 -45.45 -17.77 -1.02
N PHE A 78 -45.48 -16.87 -0.03
CA PHE A 78 -45.56 -15.43 -0.26
C PHE A 78 -44.39 -14.90 -1.11
N ILE A 79 -43.16 -15.31 -0.75
CA ILE A 79 -41.95 -14.91 -1.48
C ILE A 79 -41.97 -15.46 -2.91
N LYS A 80 -42.33 -16.75 -3.09
CA LYS A 80 -42.41 -17.38 -4.42
C LYS A 80 -43.40 -16.66 -5.33
N GLN A 81 -44.58 -16.30 -4.83
CA GLN A 81 -45.57 -15.57 -5.60
C GLN A 81 -45.12 -14.15 -5.91
N THR A 82 -44.49 -13.47 -4.96
CA THR A 82 -44.01 -12.09 -5.14
C THR A 82 -42.89 -12.00 -6.17
N LEU A 83 -41.98 -12.99 -6.24
CA LEU A 83 -40.90 -13.05 -7.24
C LEU A 83 -41.33 -13.65 -8.59
N LYS A 84 -42.55 -14.18 -8.71
CA LYS A 84 -43.04 -14.81 -9.94
C LYS A 84 -43.07 -13.79 -11.08
N ARG A 85 -42.42 -14.11 -12.21
CA ARG A 85 -42.28 -13.21 -13.38
C ARG A 85 -41.67 -11.84 -13.02
N LEU A 86 -40.74 -11.80 -12.07
CA LEU A 86 -39.97 -10.59 -11.78
C LEU A 86 -39.10 -10.24 -13.00
N ASP A 87 -39.15 -8.99 -13.45
CA ASP A 87 -38.21 -8.42 -14.41
C ASP A 87 -37.15 -7.60 -13.67
N THR A 88 -35.93 -8.12 -13.57
CA THR A 88 -34.82 -7.44 -12.87
C THR A 88 -34.33 -6.18 -13.60
N LYS A 89 -34.67 -6.01 -14.88
CA LYS A 89 -34.35 -4.79 -15.64
C LYS A 89 -35.31 -3.64 -15.34
N ASN A 90 -36.47 -3.94 -14.77
CA ASN A 90 -37.39 -2.94 -14.26
C ASN A 90 -37.08 -2.62 -12.80
N LEU A 91 -36.22 -1.62 -12.59
CA LEU A 91 -35.77 -1.20 -11.24
C LEU A 91 -36.92 -0.85 -10.29
N LYS A 92 -38.05 -0.31 -10.80
CA LYS A 92 -39.22 0.01 -9.97
C LYS A 92 -39.95 -1.26 -9.50
N ASP A 93 -40.15 -2.24 -10.39
CA ASP A 93 -40.78 -3.53 -10.03
C ASP A 93 -39.91 -4.30 -9.04
N LEU A 94 -38.60 -4.35 -9.28
CA LEU A 94 -37.61 -4.95 -8.39
C LEU A 94 -37.64 -4.34 -6.99
N ALA A 95 -37.58 -3.01 -6.89
CA ALA A 95 -37.59 -2.30 -5.61
C ALA A 95 -38.90 -2.50 -4.84
N THR A 96 -40.06 -2.46 -5.51
CA THR A 96 -41.36 -2.68 -4.88
C THR A 96 -41.49 -4.11 -4.33
N ARG A 97 -41.19 -5.12 -5.15
CA ARG A 97 -41.28 -6.53 -4.74
C ARG A 97 -40.25 -6.89 -3.67
N GLY A 98 -39.01 -6.40 -3.82
CA GLY A 98 -37.96 -6.56 -2.81
C GLY A 98 -38.38 -5.97 -1.48
N LYS A 99 -38.94 -4.75 -1.47
CA LYS A 99 -39.44 -4.11 -0.24
C LYS A 99 -40.57 -4.91 0.41
N LEU A 100 -41.56 -5.37 -0.35
CA LEU A 100 -42.67 -6.19 0.16
C LEU A 100 -42.17 -7.46 0.86
N ILE A 101 -41.21 -8.16 0.25
CA ILE A 101 -40.60 -9.37 0.82
C ILE A 101 -39.86 -9.03 2.12
N ARG A 102 -39.04 -7.97 2.12
CA ARG A 102 -38.29 -7.55 3.31
C ARG A 102 -39.21 -7.18 4.47
N GLU A 103 -40.31 -6.48 4.21
CA GLU A 103 -41.30 -6.12 5.24
C GLU A 103 -42.05 -7.35 5.78
N ALA A 104 -42.42 -8.30 4.90
CA ALA A 104 -43.04 -9.55 5.33
C ALA A 104 -42.12 -10.36 6.25
N ILE A 105 -40.83 -10.48 5.92
CA ILE A 105 -39.83 -11.17 6.74
C ILE A 105 -39.64 -10.48 8.10
N LYS A 106 -39.62 -9.14 8.15
CA LYS A 106 -39.43 -8.39 9.39
C LYS A 106 -40.61 -8.52 10.36
N ASN A 107 -41.82 -8.70 9.84
CA ASN A 107 -43.07 -8.70 10.61
C ASN A 107 -43.58 -10.09 10.99
N VAL A 108 -43.08 -11.18 10.39
CA VAL A 108 -43.50 -12.53 10.76
C VAL A 108 -42.91 -12.92 12.12
N GLU A 109 -43.70 -13.59 12.95
CA GLU A 109 -43.24 -14.13 14.23
C GLU A 109 -42.39 -15.39 14.00
N PHE A 110 -41.41 -15.61 14.88
CA PHE A 110 -40.65 -16.86 14.88
C PHE A 110 -41.56 -18.02 15.33
N PRO A 111 -41.33 -19.24 14.82
CA PRO A 111 -41.85 -20.44 15.48
C PRO A 111 -41.40 -20.46 16.95
N LYS A 112 -42.32 -20.79 17.88
CA LYS A 112 -42.06 -20.67 19.34
C LYS A 112 -40.84 -21.46 19.81
N ASP A 113 -40.67 -22.67 19.26
CA ASP A 113 -39.52 -23.54 19.50
C ASP A 113 -38.19 -22.89 19.04
N LEU A 114 -38.16 -22.30 17.84
CA LEU A 114 -36.99 -21.57 17.35
C LEU A 114 -36.71 -20.30 18.18
N GLU A 115 -37.74 -19.55 18.54
CA GLU A 115 -37.62 -18.37 19.39
C GLU A 115 -37.02 -18.71 20.76
N GLU A 116 -37.52 -19.76 21.41
CA GLU A 116 -37.00 -20.25 22.68
C GLU A 116 -35.53 -20.69 22.59
N GLU A 117 -35.14 -21.36 21.51
CA GLU A 117 -33.73 -21.75 21.32
C GLU A 117 -32.81 -20.54 21.16
N ILE A 118 -33.22 -19.51 20.41
CA ILE A 118 -32.47 -18.26 20.25
C ILE A 118 -32.33 -17.56 21.61
N ILE A 119 -33.42 -17.44 22.37
CA ILE A 119 -33.42 -16.81 23.69
C ILE A 119 -32.52 -17.58 24.67
N LYS A 120 -32.63 -18.92 24.70
CA LYS A 120 -31.77 -19.77 25.54
C LYS A 120 -30.30 -19.61 25.19
N ALA A 121 -29.96 -19.45 23.90
CA ALA A 121 -28.58 -19.22 23.46
C ALA A 121 -28.06 -17.85 23.90
N TYR A 122 -28.87 -16.79 23.75
CA TYR A 122 -28.50 -15.46 24.22
C TYR A 122 -28.36 -15.39 25.75
N GLN A 123 -29.23 -16.05 26.51
CA GLN A 123 -29.11 -16.17 27.97
C GLN A 123 -27.83 -16.90 28.41
N ARG A 124 -27.30 -17.83 27.61
CA ARG A 124 -25.98 -18.42 27.89
C ARG A 124 -24.87 -17.39 27.72
N MET A 125 -24.93 -16.56 26.67
CA MET A 125 -23.99 -15.44 26.52
C MET A 125 -24.11 -14.45 27.67
N GLU A 126 -25.31 -14.16 28.18
CA GLU A 126 -25.48 -13.29 29.35
C GLU A 126 -24.85 -13.85 30.63
N LYS A 127 -24.82 -15.19 30.79
CA LYS A 127 -24.13 -15.84 31.90
C LYS A 127 -22.61 -15.73 31.78
N GLU A 128 -22.08 -15.79 30.56
CA GLU A 128 -20.64 -15.76 30.28
C GLU A 128 -20.07 -14.33 30.29
N TYR A 129 -20.76 -13.39 29.64
CA TYR A 129 -20.27 -12.03 29.39
C TYR A 129 -20.99 -10.95 30.22
N GLY A 130 -21.97 -11.34 31.04
CA GLY A 130 -22.76 -10.45 31.88
C GLY A 130 -24.14 -10.11 31.31
N LYS A 131 -25.04 -9.67 32.20
CA LYS A 131 -26.44 -9.35 31.87
C LYS A 131 -26.52 -8.26 30.79
N ASN A 132 -27.46 -8.44 29.86
CA ASN A 132 -27.70 -7.54 28.73
C ASN A 132 -26.45 -7.32 27.84
N VAL A 133 -25.73 -8.41 27.58
CA VAL A 133 -24.54 -8.44 26.73
C VAL A 133 -24.82 -7.84 25.35
N ASP A 134 -23.94 -6.96 24.88
CA ASP A 134 -24.03 -6.41 23.53
C ASP A 134 -23.45 -7.35 22.48
N VAL A 135 -24.21 -7.55 21.39
CA VAL A 135 -23.90 -8.47 20.30
C VAL A 135 -23.97 -7.82 18.92
N ALA A 136 -23.16 -8.32 17.99
CA ALA A 136 -23.25 -8.08 16.56
C ALA A 136 -24.12 -9.18 15.94
N VAL A 137 -25.07 -8.78 15.10
CA VAL A 137 -25.91 -9.70 14.31
C VAL A 137 -25.50 -9.59 12.86
N ARG A 138 -24.84 -10.64 12.36
CA ARG A 138 -24.20 -10.69 11.03
C ARG A 138 -24.84 -11.74 10.16
N SER A 139 -25.11 -11.36 8.93
CA SER A 139 -25.59 -12.25 7.87
C SER A 139 -24.42 -13.05 7.27
N SER A 140 -24.65 -14.35 7.04
CA SER A 140 -23.71 -15.24 6.37
C SER A 140 -24.45 -16.17 5.40
N ALA A 141 -24.30 -15.94 4.10
CA ALA A 141 -25.01 -16.76 3.11
C ALA A 141 -24.22 -18.03 2.76
N THR A 142 -24.96 -19.11 2.46
CA THR A 142 -24.38 -20.42 2.06
C THR A 142 -23.68 -20.40 0.70
N ALA A 143 -23.92 -19.36 -0.11
CA ALA A 143 -23.32 -19.16 -1.43
C ALA A 143 -22.40 -17.93 -1.51
N GLU A 144 -22.10 -17.29 -0.37
CA GLU A 144 -21.37 -16.01 -0.30
C GLU A 144 -19.94 -16.08 -0.85
N ASP A 145 -19.29 -17.23 -0.67
CA ASP A 145 -17.87 -17.46 -0.96
C ASP A 145 -17.64 -18.49 -2.09
N LEU A 146 -18.64 -18.71 -2.97
CA LEU A 146 -18.47 -19.59 -4.13
C LEU A 146 -17.52 -18.96 -5.16
N PRO A 147 -16.62 -19.74 -5.80
CA PRO A 147 -15.72 -19.22 -6.84
C PRO A 147 -16.49 -18.50 -7.96
N GLY A 148 -16.18 -17.21 -8.18
CA GLY A 148 -16.85 -16.37 -9.18
C GLY A 148 -18.14 -15.68 -8.72
N ALA A 149 -18.52 -15.84 -7.44
CA ALA A 149 -19.57 -15.07 -6.79
C ALA A 149 -19.03 -14.35 -5.55
N SER A 150 -19.07 -13.01 -5.55
CA SER A 150 -18.71 -12.19 -4.39
C SER A 150 -19.91 -11.32 -4.05
N PHE A 151 -20.58 -11.66 -2.95
CA PHE A 151 -21.67 -10.85 -2.38
C PHE A 151 -21.14 -9.79 -1.40
N ALA A 152 -19.87 -9.38 -1.56
CA ALA A 152 -19.20 -8.46 -0.65
C ALA A 152 -20.02 -7.16 -0.47
N GLY A 153 -20.33 -6.84 0.79
CA GLY A 153 -21.05 -5.62 1.17
C GLY A 153 -22.55 -5.62 0.86
N GLU A 154 -23.14 -6.71 0.35
CA GLU A 154 -24.56 -6.73 -0.05
C GLU A 154 -25.55 -7.03 1.09
N HIS A 155 -25.06 -7.56 2.21
CA HIS A 155 -25.88 -7.96 3.34
C HIS A 155 -25.69 -7.04 4.56
N GLU A 156 -26.77 -6.85 5.31
CA GLU A 156 -26.80 -5.92 6.44
C GLU A 156 -26.17 -6.55 7.69
N THR A 157 -25.45 -5.74 8.46
CA THR A 157 -24.90 -6.06 9.78
C THR A 157 -25.51 -5.09 10.79
N TYR A 158 -25.89 -5.59 11.96
CA TYR A 158 -26.43 -4.78 13.05
C TYR A 158 -25.51 -4.85 14.26
N LEU A 159 -25.08 -3.70 14.76
CA LEU A 159 -24.06 -3.58 15.80
C LEU A 159 -24.65 -3.01 17.09
N GLY A 160 -24.18 -3.51 18.23
CA GLY A 160 -24.56 -3.00 19.55
C GLY A 160 -25.97 -3.41 20.00
N ILE A 161 -26.48 -4.54 19.51
CA ILE A 161 -27.80 -5.07 19.84
C ILE A 161 -27.81 -5.60 21.28
N ARG A 162 -28.87 -5.30 22.04
CA ARG A 162 -29.00 -5.64 23.46
C ARG A 162 -30.42 -6.07 23.78
N GLY A 163 -30.54 -7.17 24.52
CA GLY A 163 -31.83 -7.71 24.95
C GLY A 163 -32.46 -8.62 23.89
N THR A 164 -33.34 -9.49 24.36
CA THR A 164 -33.95 -10.55 23.54
C THR A 164 -34.83 -10.02 22.42
N GLU A 165 -35.61 -8.96 22.67
CA GLU A 165 -36.53 -8.39 21.69
C GLU A 165 -35.79 -7.76 20.49
N ASP A 166 -34.81 -6.89 20.78
CA ASP A 166 -33.98 -6.26 19.76
C ASP A 166 -33.12 -7.29 19.00
N LEU A 167 -32.67 -8.35 19.68
CA LEU A 167 -31.97 -9.48 19.07
C LEU A 167 -32.85 -10.20 18.04
N LEU A 168 -34.07 -10.59 18.42
CA LEU A 168 -34.99 -11.26 17.50
C LEU A 168 -35.33 -10.35 16.30
N SER A 169 -35.50 -9.06 16.54
CA SER A 169 -35.72 -8.06 15.48
C SER A 169 -34.53 -7.96 14.54
N ALA A 170 -33.30 -7.90 15.07
CA ALA A 170 -32.07 -7.87 14.29
C ALA A 170 -31.85 -9.15 13.47
N ILE A 171 -32.17 -10.33 14.02
CA ILE A 171 -32.08 -11.61 13.27
C ILE A 171 -33.07 -11.61 12.10
N ARG A 172 -34.33 -11.19 12.30
CA ARG A 172 -35.30 -11.06 11.18
C ARG A 172 -34.81 -10.07 10.13
N ALA A 173 -34.24 -8.95 10.57
CA ALA A 173 -33.71 -7.94 9.67
C ALA A 173 -32.51 -8.48 8.86
N ALA A 174 -31.62 -9.26 9.49
CA ALA A 174 -30.52 -9.95 8.82
C ALA A 174 -31.04 -10.97 7.80
N MET A 175 -32.04 -11.78 8.16
CA MET A 175 -32.73 -12.69 7.23
C MET A 175 -33.39 -11.96 6.04
N ALA A 176 -33.98 -10.79 6.29
CA ALA A 176 -34.56 -9.95 5.24
C ALA A 176 -33.50 -9.40 4.28
N SER A 177 -32.26 -9.20 4.74
CA SER A 177 -31.17 -8.69 3.89
C SER A 177 -30.77 -9.64 2.75
N LEU A 178 -31.18 -10.92 2.81
CA LEU A 178 -31.05 -11.83 1.68
C LEU A 178 -31.85 -11.33 0.48
N PHE A 179 -32.94 -10.58 0.68
CA PHE A 179 -33.84 -10.07 -0.36
C PHE A 179 -33.68 -8.56 -0.58
N THR A 180 -32.47 -8.00 -0.45
CA THR A 180 -32.18 -6.67 -0.98
C THR A 180 -32.31 -6.67 -2.51
N ASP A 181 -32.59 -5.50 -3.09
CA ASP A 181 -32.82 -5.38 -4.53
C ASP A 181 -31.59 -5.87 -5.32
N ARG A 182 -30.40 -5.53 -4.82
CA ARG A 182 -29.10 -5.98 -5.34
C ARG A 182 -28.94 -7.50 -5.27
N ALA A 183 -29.20 -8.11 -4.10
CA ALA A 183 -29.07 -9.56 -3.92
C ALA A 183 -30.09 -10.36 -4.77
N ILE A 184 -31.29 -9.81 -4.98
CA ILE A 184 -32.30 -10.41 -5.87
C ILE A 184 -31.80 -10.36 -7.32
N SER A 185 -31.42 -9.17 -7.82
CA SER A 185 -30.91 -9.01 -9.20
C SER A 185 -29.73 -9.94 -9.45
N TYR A 186 -28.76 -9.96 -8.53
CA TYR A 186 -27.56 -10.76 -8.65
C TYR A 186 -27.86 -12.25 -8.85
N ARG A 187 -28.76 -12.82 -8.04
CA ARG A 187 -29.12 -14.24 -8.15
C ARG A 187 -29.85 -14.54 -9.46
N VAL A 188 -30.74 -13.67 -9.91
CA VAL A 188 -31.42 -13.84 -11.20
C VAL A 188 -30.42 -13.78 -12.35
N ASP A 189 -29.53 -12.79 -12.35
CA ASP A 189 -28.53 -12.60 -13.41
C ASP A 189 -27.54 -13.78 -13.51
N LYS A 190 -27.25 -14.43 -12.38
CA LYS A 190 -26.41 -15.63 -12.31
C LYS A 190 -27.19 -16.95 -12.49
N GLY A 191 -28.51 -16.91 -12.61
CA GLY A 191 -29.35 -18.11 -12.71
C GLY A 191 -29.42 -18.95 -11.44
N PHE A 192 -29.17 -18.36 -10.26
CA PHE A 192 -29.28 -19.04 -8.97
C PHE A 192 -30.73 -19.09 -8.48
N ASP A 193 -31.16 -20.26 -8.03
CA ASP A 193 -32.46 -20.43 -7.38
C ASP A 193 -32.47 -19.71 -6.01
N HIS A 194 -33.41 -18.78 -5.85
CA HIS A 194 -33.60 -17.99 -4.63
C HIS A 194 -33.78 -18.82 -3.35
N PHE A 195 -34.26 -20.07 -3.45
CA PHE A 195 -34.53 -20.94 -2.31
C PHE A 195 -33.46 -22.02 -2.09
N LYS A 196 -32.54 -22.21 -3.05
CA LYS A 196 -31.36 -23.06 -2.83
C LYS A 196 -30.31 -22.35 -1.99
N VAL A 197 -30.25 -21.02 -2.07
CA VAL A 197 -29.39 -20.19 -1.22
C VAL A 197 -30.10 -19.93 0.10
N ALA A 198 -29.60 -20.52 1.17
CA ALA A 198 -30.05 -20.23 2.54
C ALA A 198 -29.13 -19.20 3.20
N LEU A 199 -29.68 -18.44 4.14
CA LEU A 199 -28.93 -17.52 5.00
C LEU A 199 -28.78 -18.12 6.40
N SER A 200 -27.60 -17.98 6.97
CA SER A 200 -27.33 -18.18 8.40
C SER A 200 -27.05 -16.82 9.04
N VAL A 201 -27.33 -16.70 10.34
CA VAL A 201 -27.10 -15.47 11.10
C VAL A 201 -26.16 -15.76 12.26
N GLY A 202 -24.99 -15.12 12.27
CA GLY A 202 -24.06 -15.14 13.39
C GLY A 202 -24.43 -14.08 14.41
N VAL A 203 -24.52 -14.48 15.69
CA VAL A 203 -24.71 -13.61 16.85
C VAL A 203 -23.43 -13.65 17.66
N GLU A 204 -22.63 -12.61 17.56
CA GLU A 204 -21.26 -12.56 18.07
C GLU A 204 -21.12 -11.49 19.15
N LYS A 205 -20.32 -11.75 20.19
CA LYS A 205 -20.04 -10.76 21.23
C LYS A 205 -19.41 -9.49 20.62
N MET A 206 -19.98 -8.33 20.92
CA MET A 206 -19.37 -7.05 20.51
C MET A 206 -18.06 -6.78 21.25
N VAL A 207 -17.04 -6.38 20.50
CA VAL A 207 -15.84 -5.72 21.02
C VAL A 207 -16.10 -4.23 21.13
N ARG A 208 -15.71 -3.57 22.24
CA ARG A 208 -15.98 -2.14 22.51
C ARG A 208 -15.06 -1.19 21.73
N ALA A 209 -14.97 -1.41 20.42
CA ALA A 209 -14.23 -0.56 19.50
C ALA A 209 -14.86 0.84 19.33
N ASP A 210 -16.12 1.05 19.75
CA ASP A 210 -16.76 2.37 19.79
C ASP A 210 -15.98 3.39 20.63
N THR A 211 -15.31 2.92 21.69
CA THR A 211 -14.37 3.72 22.51
C THR A 211 -12.92 3.36 22.24
N GLY A 212 -12.65 2.54 21.23
CA GLY A 212 -11.34 2.04 20.83
C GLY A 212 -11.09 2.27 19.35
N ALA A 213 -10.57 1.26 18.67
CA ALA A 213 -10.27 1.31 17.24
C ALA A 213 -10.63 -0.02 16.57
N ALA A 214 -10.81 0.01 15.26
CA ALA A 214 -11.03 -1.20 14.46
C ALA A 214 -10.52 -0.98 13.04
N GLY A 215 -10.42 -2.06 12.27
CA GLY A 215 -10.14 -1.97 10.85
C GLY A 215 -9.94 -3.30 10.17
N VAL A 216 -9.13 -3.29 9.12
CA VAL A 216 -8.93 -4.42 8.21
C VAL A 216 -7.45 -4.76 8.07
N ILE A 217 -7.14 -6.02 7.80
CA ILE A 217 -5.80 -6.52 7.54
C ILE A 217 -5.82 -7.32 6.25
N PHE A 218 -4.86 -7.06 5.37
CA PHE A 218 -4.57 -7.90 4.22
C PHE A 218 -3.22 -8.57 4.43
N THR A 219 -3.14 -9.87 4.17
CA THR A 219 -1.86 -10.61 4.26
C THR A 219 -1.04 -10.50 2.98
N LEU A 220 -1.25 -9.45 2.19
CA LEU A 220 -0.42 -9.05 1.06
C LEU A 220 -0.57 -7.54 0.83
N ASP A 221 0.27 -6.99 -0.03
CA ASP A 221 0.06 -5.64 -0.56
C ASP A 221 -1.09 -5.65 -1.58
N THR A 222 -2.20 -4.99 -1.27
CA THR A 222 -3.41 -5.03 -2.11
C THR A 222 -3.25 -4.31 -3.45
N GLU A 223 -2.24 -3.45 -3.61
CA GLU A 223 -1.97 -2.76 -4.87
C GLU A 223 -1.21 -3.66 -5.86
N SER A 224 -0.08 -4.22 -5.44
CA SER A 224 0.81 -5.03 -6.28
C SER A 224 0.60 -6.54 -6.18
N GLY A 225 -0.12 -7.01 -5.17
CA GLY A 225 -0.25 -8.42 -4.82
C GLY A 225 0.97 -8.99 -4.09
N PHE A 226 1.92 -8.15 -3.65
CA PHE A 226 3.18 -8.60 -3.05
C PHE A 226 2.95 -9.39 -1.76
N PRO A 227 3.33 -10.69 -1.71
CA PRO A 227 2.87 -11.60 -0.67
C PRO A 227 3.65 -11.53 0.64
N ASN A 228 4.81 -10.85 0.68
CA ASN A 228 5.72 -10.91 1.84
C ASN A 228 5.49 -9.78 2.86
N VAL A 229 4.32 -9.14 2.83
CA VAL A 229 3.94 -8.07 3.77
C VAL A 229 2.54 -8.29 4.33
N VAL A 230 2.28 -7.71 5.49
CA VAL A 230 0.93 -7.58 6.06
C VAL A 230 0.58 -6.09 6.08
N LEU A 231 -0.51 -5.74 5.43
CA LEU A 231 -1.08 -4.39 5.38
C LEU A 231 -2.18 -4.29 6.44
N ILE A 232 -2.02 -3.41 7.43
CA ILE A 232 -2.98 -3.20 8.51
C ILE A 232 -3.54 -1.79 8.39
N ASN A 233 -4.85 -1.67 8.22
CA ASN A 233 -5.56 -0.41 8.22
C ASN A 233 -6.44 -0.30 9.46
N GLY A 234 -6.58 0.91 10.00
CA GLY A 234 -7.57 1.15 11.04
C GLY A 234 -7.90 2.61 11.33
N SER A 235 -8.99 2.80 12.05
CA SER A 235 -9.52 4.10 12.46
C SER A 235 -10.17 3.99 13.83
N TRP A 236 -10.47 5.13 14.43
CA TRP A 236 -11.18 5.19 15.71
C TRP A 236 -12.64 4.76 15.52
N GLY A 237 -13.21 4.11 16.55
CA GLY A 237 -14.60 3.66 16.51
C GLY A 237 -14.79 2.29 15.86
N LEU A 238 -16.06 1.97 15.56
CA LEU A 238 -16.45 0.70 14.92
C LEU A 238 -15.94 0.64 13.46
N GLY A 239 -15.52 -0.55 13.03
CA GLY A 239 -14.80 -0.77 11.75
C GLY A 239 -15.61 -0.53 10.48
N GLU A 240 -16.92 -0.37 10.57
CA GLU A 240 -17.81 -0.24 9.41
C GLU A 240 -17.51 0.97 8.53
N MET A 241 -16.98 2.06 9.11
CA MET A 241 -16.56 3.25 8.36
C MET A 241 -15.40 2.93 7.39
N ILE A 242 -14.52 2.00 7.75
CA ILE A 242 -13.34 1.64 6.97
C ILE A 242 -13.72 0.62 5.89
N VAL A 243 -14.50 -0.38 6.26
CA VAL A 243 -15.02 -1.40 5.33
C VAL A 243 -15.82 -0.75 4.19
N LYS A 244 -16.54 0.35 4.48
CA LYS A 244 -17.28 1.15 3.48
C LYS A 244 -16.46 2.25 2.79
N GLY A 245 -15.17 2.39 3.08
CA GLY A 245 -14.31 3.42 2.49
C GLY A 245 -14.70 4.87 2.83
N GLN A 246 -15.41 5.09 3.94
CA GLN A 246 -15.93 6.41 4.33
C GLN A 246 -14.97 7.24 5.19
N VAL A 247 -13.81 6.67 5.54
CA VAL A 247 -12.77 7.33 6.33
C VAL A 247 -11.40 6.94 5.80
N THR A 248 -10.46 7.89 5.76
CA THR A 248 -9.04 7.60 5.51
C THR A 248 -8.40 7.06 6.80
N PRO A 249 -8.06 5.76 6.85
CA PRO A 249 -7.52 5.13 8.05
C PRO A 249 -6.02 5.42 8.21
N ASP A 250 -5.48 5.13 9.39
CA ASP A 250 -4.04 4.88 9.51
C ASP A 250 -3.70 3.58 8.79
N GLU A 251 -2.50 3.54 8.22
CA GLU A 251 -1.97 2.38 7.48
C GLU A 251 -0.62 1.98 8.05
N PHE A 252 -0.42 0.69 8.24
CA PHE A 252 0.82 0.10 8.73
C PHE A 252 1.21 -1.07 7.84
N LEU A 253 2.49 -1.17 7.51
CA LEU A 253 3.02 -2.25 6.71
C LEU A 253 4.07 -3.03 7.49
N VAL A 254 3.93 -4.35 7.56
CA VAL A 254 4.82 -5.23 8.34
C VAL A 254 5.43 -6.29 7.45
N TRP A 255 6.74 -6.49 7.54
CA TRP A 255 7.46 -7.51 6.78
C TRP A 255 7.33 -8.90 7.43
N LYS A 256 6.76 -9.86 6.69
CA LYS A 256 6.45 -11.21 7.21
C LYS A 256 7.69 -12.00 7.62
N GLU A 257 8.74 -11.99 6.81
CA GLU A 257 9.96 -12.75 7.11
C GLU A 257 10.69 -12.19 8.34
N GLY A 258 10.55 -10.89 8.62
CA GLY A 258 11.06 -10.29 9.86
C GLY A 258 10.35 -10.83 11.10
N LEU A 259 9.02 -11.03 11.04
CA LEU A 259 8.24 -11.66 12.12
C LEU A 259 8.71 -13.10 12.39
N LYS A 260 9.02 -13.87 11.35
CA LYS A 260 9.51 -15.26 11.47
C LYS A 260 10.91 -15.35 12.08
N LYS A 261 11.73 -14.33 11.88
CA LYS A 261 13.12 -14.26 12.36
C LYS A 261 13.26 -13.60 13.72
N ASP A 262 12.14 -13.22 14.33
CA ASP A 262 12.06 -12.52 15.62
C ASP A 262 13.00 -11.30 15.70
N VAL A 263 13.00 -10.52 14.61
CA VAL A 263 13.75 -9.25 14.56
C VAL A 263 13.09 -8.21 15.48
N VAL A 264 13.85 -7.20 15.89
CA VAL A 264 13.41 -6.21 16.90
C VAL A 264 12.13 -5.50 16.49
N ASN A 265 12.04 -5.04 15.24
CA ASN A 265 10.86 -4.32 14.75
C ASN A 265 10.70 -4.47 13.23
N PRO A 266 9.87 -5.41 12.72
CA PRO A 266 9.66 -5.61 11.29
C PRO A 266 8.63 -4.65 10.65
N ILE A 267 8.25 -3.55 11.31
CA ILE A 267 7.38 -2.52 10.70
C ILE A 267 8.19 -1.74 9.65
N ILE A 268 7.71 -1.72 8.42
CA ILE A 268 8.40 -1.11 7.27
C ILE A 268 7.72 0.14 6.72
N ASP A 269 6.50 0.45 7.17
CA ASP A 269 5.81 1.70 6.81
C ASP A 269 4.75 2.06 7.87
N LYS A 270 4.55 3.36 8.10
CA LYS A 270 3.46 3.91 8.92
C LYS A 270 2.94 5.19 8.30
N HIS A 271 1.64 5.25 8.02
CA HIS A 271 0.98 6.42 7.48
C HIS A 271 -0.18 6.86 8.37
N LEU A 272 -0.16 8.14 8.75
CA LEU A 272 -1.20 8.73 9.59
C LEU A 272 -2.39 9.16 8.72
N GLY A 273 -3.53 8.51 8.90
CA GLY A 273 -4.77 8.86 8.25
C GLY A 273 -5.42 10.10 8.84
N VAL A 274 -6.25 10.77 8.04
CA VAL A 274 -7.00 11.97 8.48
C VAL A 274 -8.04 11.64 9.55
N LYS A 275 -8.63 10.43 9.50
CA LYS A 275 -9.57 9.89 10.50
C LYS A 275 -10.69 10.86 10.86
N GLU A 276 -11.34 11.50 9.87
CA GLU A 276 -12.21 12.66 10.10
C GLU A 276 -13.45 12.41 10.97
N ARG A 277 -14.03 11.21 10.83
CA ARG A 277 -15.27 10.78 11.48
C ARG A 277 -15.09 9.36 12.02
N LYS A 278 -15.87 9.03 13.04
CA LYS A 278 -15.92 7.69 13.65
C LYS A 278 -17.34 7.27 13.97
N MET A 279 -17.59 5.96 13.97
CA MET A 279 -18.87 5.38 14.38
C MET A 279 -18.79 4.90 15.83
N ILE A 280 -19.77 5.31 16.64
CA ILE A 280 -19.87 4.98 18.07
C ILE A 280 -21.28 4.49 18.42
N TYR A 281 -21.46 3.96 19.62
CA TYR A 281 -22.79 3.62 20.13
C TYR A 281 -23.67 4.86 20.30
N SER A 282 -24.95 4.70 19.99
CA SER A 282 -25.98 5.70 20.26
C SER A 282 -26.45 5.57 21.71
N GLN A 283 -26.58 6.69 22.42
CA GLN A 283 -27.16 6.72 23.77
C GLN A 283 -28.70 6.68 23.74
N VAL A 284 -29.33 6.86 22.57
CA VAL A 284 -30.78 7.06 22.40
C VAL A 284 -31.39 5.95 21.52
N GLY A 285 -30.61 4.95 21.11
CA GLY A 285 -31.08 3.90 20.20
C GLY A 285 -32.21 3.07 20.79
N ARG A 286 -33.39 3.08 20.15
CA ARG A 286 -34.43 2.06 20.33
C ARG A 286 -34.47 1.19 19.08
N GLY A 287 -34.55 -0.14 19.25
CA GLY A 287 -34.59 -1.08 18.13
C GLY A 287 -33.20 -1.39 17.54
N ILE A 288 -33.16 -1.67 16.23
CA ILE A 288 -31.96 -2.19 15.54
C ILE A 288 -30.89 -1.14 15.17
N LYS A 289 -31.17 0.16 15.32
CA LYS A 289 -30.21 1.25 15.03
C LYS A 289 -29.58 1.78 16.32
N GLN A 290 -28.51 1.11 16.75
CA GLN A 290 -27.81 1.39 18.00
C GLN A 290 -26.49 2.16 17.82
N THR A 291 -26.21 2.70 16.62
CA THR A 291 -24.96 3.41 16.31
C THR A 291 -25.21 4.81 15.76
N LYS A 292 -24.21 5.70 15.89
CA LYS A 292 -24.20 7.04 15.30
C LYS A 292 -22.79 7.41 14.82
N ILE A 293 -22.71 8.26 13.81
CA ILE A 293 -21.43 8.78 13.29
C ILE A 293 -21.18 10.17 13.89
N VAL A 294 -19.99 10.37 14.45
CA VAL A 294 -19.55 11.62 15.07
C VAL A 294 -18.22 12.09 14.49
N PRO A 295 -17.90 13.39 14.52
CA PRO A 295 -16.56 13.87 14.19
C PRO A 295 -15.53 13.33 15.21
N THR A 296 -14.34 12.99 14.72
CA THR A 296 -13.20 12.54 15.54
C THR A 296 -12.55 13.74 16.23
N LYS A 297 -12.08 13.57 17.48
CA LYS A 297 -11.41 14.65 18.23
C LYS A 297 -10.08 15.02 17.57
N LYS A 298 -9.63 16.27 17.74
CA LYS A 298 -8.34 16.72 17.18
C LYS A 298 -7.16 15.85 17.62
N THR A 299 -7.08 15.55 18.91
CA THR A 299 -6.03 14.68 19.47
C THR A 299 -6.05 13.27 18.88
N GLU A 300 -7.23 12.73 18.57
CA GLU A 300 -7.36 11.42 17.92
C GLU A 300 -6.90 11.43 16.46
N LYS A 301 -7.11 12.54 15.74
CA LYS A 301 -6.65 12.67 14.34
C LYS A 301 -5.13 12.74 14.24
N GLU A 302 -4.50 13.43 15.19
CA GLU A 302 -3.05 13.70 15.21
C GLU A 302 -2.21 12.53 15.75
N ASN A 303 -2.82 11.44 16.19
CA ASN A 303 -2.14 10.26 16.74
C ASN A 303 -2.51 8.99 15.98
N PHE A 304 -1.57 8.03 15.97
CA PHE A 304 -1.81 6.70 15.44
C PHE A 304 -2.79 5.92 16.33
N ILE A 305 -3.67 5.15 15.71
CA ILE A 305 -4.64 4.30 16.42
C ILE A 305 -4.00 3.13 17.15
N LEU A 306 -2.83 2.65 16.69
CA LEU A 306 -2.10 1.52 17.22
C LEU A 306 -0.67 1.91 17.59
N ASN A 307 -0.16 1.30 18.65
CA ASN A 307 1.27 1.30 18.94
C ASN A 307 1.98 0.10 18.28
N ASP A 308 3.31 0.12 18.26
CA ASP A 308 4.14 -0.89 17.60
C ASP A 308 3.88 -2.31 18.12
N LYS A 309 3.64 -2.50 19.42
CA LYS A 309 3.35 -3.82 19.99
C LYS A 309 2.04 -4.37 19.46
N GLU A 310 1.01 -3.54 19.38
CA GLU A 310 -0.30 -3.91 18.85
C GLU A 310 -0.22 -4.25 17.35
N ILE A 311 0.50 -3.44 16.56
CA ILE A 311 0.76 -3.69 15.13
C ILE A 311 1.39 -5.07 14.94
N LEU A 312 2.42 -5.41 15.73
CA LEU A 312 3.12 -6.69 15.63
C LEU A 312 2.26 -7.88 16.08
N VAL A 313 1.38 -7.71 17.08
CA VAL A 313 0.42 -8.76 17.48
C VAL A 313 -0.56 -9.06 16.35
N LEU A 314 -1.19 -8.02 15.78
CA LEU A 314 -2.11 -8.18 14.65
C LEU A 314 -1.41 -8.81 13.45
N ALA A 315 -0.19 -8.39 13.11
CA ALA A 315 0.56 -8.96 12.00
C ALA A 315 0.89 -10.44 12.22
N ARG A 316 1.28 -10.85 13.44
CA ARG A 316 1.51 -12.26 13.79
C ARG A 316 0.24 -13.09 13.67
N TRP A 317 -0.89 -12.59 14.17
CA TRP A 317 -2.19 -13.25 14.01
C TRP A 317 -2.57 -13.40 12.55
N ALA A 318 -2.36 -12.36 11.74
CA ALA A 318 -2.65 -12.40 10.31
C ALA A 318 -1.83 -13.46 9.56
N VAL A 319 -0.52 -13.56 9.85
CA VAL A 319 0.34 -14.62 9.29
C VAL A 319 -0.12 -16.01 9.75
N MET A 320 -0.48 -16.19 11.02
CA MET A 320 -1.02 -17.47 11.51
C MET A 320 -2.32 -17.89 10.81
N VAL A 321 -3.21 -16.93 10.55
CA VAL A 321 -4.46 -17.18 9.81
C VAL A 321 -4.16 -17.56 8.36
N GLU A 322 -3.30 -16.82 7.66
CA GLU A 322 -2.88 -17.14 6.29
C GLU A 322 -2.22 -18.52 6.18
N GLU A 323 -1.29 -18.86 7.08
CA GLU A 323 -0.62 -20.16 7.09
C GLU A 323 -1.61 -21.31 7.30
N HIS A 324 -2.60 -21.11 8.18
CA HIS A 324 -3.66 -22.08 8.43
C HIS A 324 -4.50 -22.35 7.18
N TYR A 325 -5.02 -21.30 6.55
CA TYR A 325 -5.84 -21.43 5.34
C TYR A 325 -5.03 -21.90 4.13
N SER A 326 -3.79 -21.45 3.97
CA SER A 326 -2.90 -21.91 2.91
C SER A 326 -2.61 -23.41 3.03
N LYS A 327 -2.31 -23.90 4.24
CA LYS A 327 -2.11 -25.32 4.49
C LYS A 327 -3.37 -26.13 4.22
N LYS A 328 -4.54 -25.59 4.56
CA LYS A 328 -5.83 -26.26 4.40
C LYS A 328 -6.26 -26.37 2.93
N ASN A 329 -6.02 -25.32 2.14
CA ASN A 329 -6.37 -25.27 0.72
C ASN A 329 -5.31 -25.91 -0.19
N GLY A 330 -4.10 -26.17 0.33
CA GLY A 330 -3.00 -26.78 -0.41
C GLY A 330 -2.26 -25.83 -1.36
N HIS A 331 -2.61 -24.55 -1.34
CA HIS A 331 -1.94 -23.48 -2.10
C HIS A 331 -1.92 -22.19 -1.29
N PHE A 332 -1.05 -21.25 -1.67
CA PHE A 332 -1.00 -19.92 -1.05
C PHE A 332 -2.40 -19.28 -1.09
N THR A 333 -2.92 -18.93 0.08
CA THR A 333 -4.26 -18.34 0.27
C THR A 333 -4.09 -17.06 1.06
N PRO A 334 -3.93 -15.90 0.39
CA PRO A 334 -3.91 -14.61 1.08
C PRO A 334 -5.27 -14.34 1.71
N MET A 335 -5.27 -13.58 2.80
CA MET A 335 -6.44 -13.37 3.66
C MET A 335 -6.76 -11.89 3.81
N ASP A 336 -8.05 -11.59 3.82
CA ASP A 336 -8.69 -10.34 4.23
C ASP A 336 -9.35 -10.56 5.60
N LEU A 337 -8.88 -9.84 6.61
CA LEU A 337 -9.29 -9.99 8.01
C LEU A 337 -9.87 -8.68 8.53
N GLU A 338 -10.88 -8.77 9.39
CA GLU A 338 -11.35 -7.63 10.18
C GLU A 338 -10.88 -7.77 11.63
N TRP A 339 -10.49 -6.65 12.24
CA TRP A 339 -9.97 -6.62 13.60
C TRP A 339 -10.57 -5.47 14.42
N ALA A 340 -10.55 -5.63 15.75
CA ALA A 340 -11.02 -4.63 16.70
C ALA A 340 -10.12 -4.57 17.94
N ARG A 341 -9.90 -3.37 18.47
CA ARG A 341 -9.32 -3.13 19.80
C ARG A 341 -10.40 -2.62 20.75
N ASP A 342 -10.61 -3.35 21.84
CA ASP A 342 -11.55 -2.96 22.87
C ASP A 342 -11.08 -1.68 23.58
N GLY A 343 -11.92 -0.64 23.65
CA GLY A 343 -11.56 0.62 24.29
C GLY A 343 -11.55 0.58 25.82
N ARG A 344 -12.02 -0.50 26.45
CA ARG A 344 -12.02 -0.70 27.91
C ARG A 344 -10.90 -1.60 28.35
N THR A 345 -10.72 -2.74 27.68
CA THR A 345 -9.69 -3.72 28.05
C THR A 345 -8.37 -3.49 27.33
N HIS A 346 -8.37 -2.70 26.24
CA HIS A 346 -7.24 -2.51 25.32
C HIS A 346 -6.79 -3.80 24.61
N GLU A 347 -7.61 -4.84 24.64
CA GLU A 347 -7.32 -6.11 24.02
C GLU A 347 -7.70 -6.11 22.53
N LEU A 348 -6.92 -6.83 21.73
CA LEU A 348 -7.13 -6.99 20.30
C LEU A 348 -7.94 -8.25 20.01
N PHE A 349 -8.73 -8.22 18.94
CA PHE A 349 -9.54 -9.34 18.46
C PHE A 349 -9.54 -9.38 16.93
N ILE A 350 -9.54 -10.59 16.35
CA ILE A 350 -9.94 -10.84 14.96
C ILE A 350 -11.44 -11.15 14.96
N ILE A 351 -12.21 -10.39 14.19
CA ILE A 351 -13.68 -10.44 14.18
C ILE A 351 -14.25 -10.98 12.86
N GLN A 352 -13.42 -11.15 11.83
CA GLN A 352 -13.80 -11.81 10.58
C GLN A 352 -12.54 -12.21 9.81
N ALA A 353 -12.65 -13.24 8.97
CA ALA A 353 -11.60 -13.63 8.02
C ALA A 353 -12.19 -14.28 6.78
N ARG A 354 -11.63 -13.96 5.62
CA ARG A 354 -11.95 -14.60 4.34
C ARG A 354 -10.74 -14.57 3.40
N PRO A 355 -10.66 -15.45 2.39
CA PRO A 355 -9.65 -15.33 1.35
C PRO A 355 -9.73 -13.97 0.64
N GLU A 356 -8.57 -13.37 0.36
CA GLU A 356 -8.43 -12.25 -0.56
C GLU A 356 -8.67 -12.77 -1.99
N THR A 357 -9.38 -12.03 -2.85
CA THR A 357 -9.88 -12.55 -4.14
C THR A 357 -9.36 -11.83 -5.38
N VAL A 358 -8.77 -10.64 -5.24
CA VAL A 358 -8.25 -9.84 -6.35
C VAL A 358 -6.97 -10.45 -6.90
N HIS A 359 -6.02 -10.81 -6.03
CA HIS A 359 -4.72 -11.34 -6.45
C HIS A 359 -4.61 -12.86 -6.36
N ALA A 360 -5.58 -13.54 -5.72
CA ALA A 360 -5.57 -15.00 -5.56
C ALA A 360 -5.52 -15.77 -6.89
N GLY A 361 -6.03 -15.20 -7.99
CA GLY A 361 -6.01 -15.81 -9.32
C GLY A 361 -4.92 -15.27 -10.27
N ARG A 362 -4.09 -14.32 -9.85
CA ARG A 362 -3.14 -13.64 -10.73
C ARG A 362 -1.89 -14.51 -10.98
N ASP A 363 -1.58 -14.76 -12.25
CA ASP A 363 -0.31 -15.38 -12.62
C ASP A 363 0.79 -14.33 -12.74
N PHE A 364 1.58 -14.16 -11.67
CA PHE A 364 2.72 -13.24 -11.64
C PHE A 364 3.84 -13.60 -12.62
N SER A 365 3.79 -14.77 -13.28
CA SER A 365 4.76 -15.12 -14.33
C SER A 365 4.48 -14.43 -15.67
N LYS A 366 3.35 -13.74 -15.81
CA LYS A 366 2.98 -12.99 -17.01
C LYS A 366 2.89 -11.50 -16.71
N ILE A 367 3.75 -10.72 -17.35
CA ILE A 367 3.72 -9.26 -17.25
C ILE A 367 3.15 -8.68 -18.54
N LYS A 368 2.15 -7.82 -18.42
CA LYS A 368 1.62 -7.05 -19.55
C LYS A 368 2.24 -5.66 -19.54
N GLU A 369 3.04 -5.36 -20.54
CA GLU A 369 3.61 -4.04 -20.79
C GLU A 369 2.74 -3.32 -21.84
N CYS A 370 2.15 -2.19 -21.48
CA CYS A 370 1.46 -1.33 -22.44
C CYS A 370 2.42 -0.22 -22.89
N LYS A 371 2.53 0.02 -24.19
CA LYS A 371 3.36 1.08 -24.75
C LYS A 371 2.60 1.92 -25.76
N LEU A 372 2.47 3.20 -25.48
CA LEU A 372 1.94 4.18 -26.43
C LEU A 372 2.93 4.34 -27.60
N LEU A 373 2.43 4.21 -28.83
CA LEU A 373 3.25 4.33 -30.04
C LEU A 373 3.24 5.74 -30.61
N ASP A 374 2.13 6.45 -30.43
CA ASP A 374 1.95 7.79 -30.96
C ASP A 374 2.43 8.84 -29.94
N LYS A 375 3.11 9.90 -30.42
CA LYS A 375 3.53 11.02 -29.57
C LYS A 375 2.51 12.15 -29.67
N ARG A 376 1.90 12.53 -28.54
CA ARG A 376 0.96 13.65 -28.44
C ARG A 376 1.06 14.29 -27.06
N GLU A 377 0.68 15.56 -26.94
CA GLU A 377 0.57 16.21 -25.63
C GLU A 377 -0.76 15.84 -24.93
N PRO A 378 -0.74 15.60 -23.61
CA PRO A 378 -1.94 15.28 -22.85
C PRO A 378 -2.83 16.51 -22.67
N VAL A 379 -4.15 16.32 -22.75
CA VAL A 379 -5.15 17.37 -22.48
C VAL A 379 -5.45 17.51 -20.98
N ALA A 380 -5.24 16.45 -20.21
CA ALA A 380 -5.31 16.45 -18.76
C ALA A 380 -4.30 15.43 -18.21
N THR A 381 -3.70 15.74 -17.07
CA THR A 381 -2.81 14.85 -16.33
C THR A 381 -3.27 14.75 -14.90
N GLY A 382 -2.97 13.64 -14.23
CA GLY A 382 -3.35 13.40 -12.84
C GLY A 382 -2.59 12.22 -12.24
N ALA A 383 -2.99 11.76 -11.06
CA ALA A 383 -2.41 10.58 -10.46
C ALA A 383 -2.81 9.33 -11.25
N SER A 384 -1.79 8.58 -11.68
CA SER A 384 -1.98 7.29 -12.35
C SER A 384 -2.49 6.22 -11.38
N VAL A 385 -3.48 5.44 -11.81
CA VAL A 385 -4.01 4.27 -11.11
C VAL A 385 -4.08 3.10 -12.10
N GLY A 386 -3.30 2.06 -11.81
CA GLY A 386 -3.05 0.94 -12.72
C GLY A 386 -1.80 1.16 -13.57
N SER A 387 -1.52 0.23 -14.50
CA SER A 387 -0.38 0.28 -15.41
C SER A 387 -0.80 -0.24 -16.78
N SER A 388 -1.74 0.46 -17.41
CA SER A 388 -2.30 0.06 -18.72
C SER A 388 -2.75 1.26 -19.53
N ILE A 389 -3.02 1.03 -20.82
CA ILE A 389 -3.55 2.05 -21.72
C ILE A 389 -4.93 1.57 -22.19
N ALA A 390 -5.92 2.46 -22.12
CA ALA A 390 -7.26 2.19 -22.64
C ALA A 390 -7.79 3.37 -23.44
N GLU A 391 -8.79 3.10 -24.27
CA GLU A 391 -9.40 4.06 -25.18
C GLU A 391 -10.92 3.92 -25.17
N GLY A 392 -11.63 4.99 -25.51
CA GLY A 392 -13.08 4.96 -25.65
C GLY A 392 -13.68 6.33 -25.92
N LYS A 393 -14.99 6.37 -26.13
CA LYS A 393 -15.73 7.63 -26.18
C LYS A 393 -15.88 8.17 -24.77
N ALA A 394 -15.50 9.41 -24.55
CA ALA A 394 -15.70 10.13 -23.31
C ALA A 394 -17.20 10.31 -23.03
N ARG A 395 -17.61 10.05 -21.80
CA ARG A 395 -18.94 10.31 -21.30
C ARG A 395 -18.79 11.11 -20.02
N VAL A 396 -19.03 12.42 -20.12
CA VAL A 396 -18.98 13.34 -18.98
C VAL A 396 -20.31 13.26 -18.24
N ILE A 397 -20.28 12.83 -16.98
CA ILE A 397 -21.44 12.73 -16.10
C ILE A 397 -21.04 13.36 -14.78
N LEU A 398 -21.79 14.36 -14.31
CA LEU A 398 -21.48 15.08 -13.06
C LEU A 398 -22.35 14.65 -11.86
N ASP A 399 -23.45 13.95 -12.13
CA ASP A 399 -24.41 13.49 -11.12
C ASP A 399 -24.78 12.02 -11.37
N ALA A 400 -24.73 11.21 -10.31
CA ALA A 400 -25.05 9.78 -10.32
C ALA A 400 -26.46 9.49 -10.86
N LYS A 401 -27.40 10.44 -10.82
CA LYS A 401 -28.73 10.27 -11.42
C LYS A 401 -28.70 10.04 -12.94
N SER A 402 -27.62 10.44 -13.60
CA SER A 402 -27.47 10.37 -15.06
C SER A 402 -26.68 9.15 -15.54
N ILE A 403 -26.32 8.22 -14.64
CA ILE A 403 -25.54 7.00 -14.96
C ILE A 403 -26.22 6.09 -15.99
N ASN A 404 -27.55 6.14 -16.09
CA ASN A 404 -28.34 5.35 -17.05
C ASN A 404 -28.03 5.70 -18.51
N THR A 405 -27.34 6.80 -18.77
CA THR A 405 -26.93 7.23 -20.12
C THR A 405 -25.57 6.66 -20.56
N PHE A 406 -24.83 6.03 -19.64
CA PHE A 406 -23.50 5.49 -19.89
C PHE A 406 -23.55 4.19 -20.68
N LYS A 407 -22.68 4.02 -21.67
CA LYS A 407 -22.62 2.81 -22.50
C LYS A 407 -21.34 2.00 -22.22
N LYS A 408 -21.44 0.68 -22.39
CA LYS A 408 -20.29 -0.23 -22.24
C LYS A 408 -19.15 0.16 -23.18
N GLY A 409 -17.93 0.24 -22.66
CA GLY A 409 -16.71 0.61 -23.39
C GLY A 409 -16.45 2.12 -23.52
N GLU A 410 -17.25 2.96 -22.85
CA GLU A 410 -16.99 4.39 -22.74
C GLU A 410 -15.96 4.72 -21.65
N VAL A 411 -15.33 5.89 -21.77
CA VAL A 411 -14.46 6.45 -20.73
C VAL A 411 -15.30 7.36 -19.84
N LEU A 412 -15.39 7.01 -18.55
CA LEU A 412 -16.13 7.80 -17.58
C LEU A 412 -15.32 9.04 -17.19
N ILE A 413 -15.92 10.23 -17.33
CA ILE A 413 -15.34 11.49 -16.90
C ILE A 413 -16.29 12.16 -15.90
N THR A 414 -15.83 12.40 -14.68
CA THR A 414 -16.67 13.00 -13.61
C THR A 414 -15.83 13.83 -12.65
N ASP A 415 -16.46 14.62 -11.78
CA ASP A 415 -15.76 15.36 -10.73
C ASP A 415 -15.20 14.40 -9.67
N MET A 416 -16.04 13.48 -9.19
CA MET A 416 -15.72 12.45 -8.21
C MET A 416 -16.69 11.27 -8.35
N THR A 417 -16.29 10.09 -7.89
CA THR A 417 -17.18 8.91 -7.81
C THR A 417 -17.46 8.54 -6.35
N ASP A 418 -18.61 7.92 -6.13
CA ASP A 418 -19.03 7.26 -4.89
C ASP A 418 -19.65 5.87 -5.24
N PRO A 419 -20.12 5.06 -4.27
CA PRO A 419 -20.60 3.71 -4.54
C PRO A 419 -21.77 3.62 -5.55
N ASP A 420 -22.55 4.69 -5.75
CA ASP A 420 -23.66 4.68 -6.72
C ASP A 420 -23.16 4.59 -8.18
N TRP A 421 -21.87 4.87 -8.42
CA TRP A 421 -21.23 4.83 -9.75
C TRP A 421 -20.71 3.43 -10.12
N GLU A 422 -20.60 2.49 -9.17
CA GLU A 422 -20.06 1.14 -9.39
C GLU A 422 -20.65 0.40 -10.60
N PRO A 423 -21.98 0.43 -10.86
CA PRO A 423 -22.56 -0.32 -11.97
C PRO A 423 -21.98 0.08 -13.34
N ILE A 424 -21.73 1.38 -13.53
CA ILE A 424 -21.19 1.89 -14.79
C ILE A 424 -19.66 1.80 -14.85
N MET A 425 -18.98 1.87 -13.71
CA MET A 425 -17.53 1.68 -13.62
C MET A 425 -17.14 0.28 -14.12
N LYS A 426 -17.93 -0.76 -13.79
CA LYS A 426 -17.71 -2.15 -14.26
C LYS A 426 -17.74 -2.33 -15.78
N ILE A 427 -18.39 -1.41 -16.49
CA ILE A 427 -18.54 -1.46 -17.94
C ILE A 427 -17.74 -0.36 -18.66
N ALA A 428 -17.02 0.49 -17.92
CA ALA A 428 -16.16 1.52 -18.48
C ALA A 428 -14.85 0.93 -19.05
N SER A 429 -14.27 1.58 -20.06
CA SER A 429 -12.94 1.24 -20.56
C SER A 429 -11.82 1.93 -19.78
N ALA A 430 -12.09 3.13 -19.26
CA ALA A 430 -11.21 3.88 -18.36
C ALA A 430 -12.02 4.87 -17.52
N ILE A 431 -11.43 5.36 -16.42
CA ILE A 431 -12.06 6.33 -15.52
C ILE A 431 -11.16 7.55 -15.34
N VAL A 432 -11.71 8.74 -15.46
CA VAL A 432 -11.00 10.01 -15.27
C VAL A 432 -11.79 10.88 -14.30
N THR A 433 -11.14 11.36 -13.23
CA THR A 433 -11.77 12.25 -12.25
C THR A 433 -11.01 13.56 -12.06
N ASP A 434 -11.73 14.65 -11.83
CA ASP A 434 -11.11 15.94 -11.51
C ASP A 434 -10.56 15.96 -10.07
N LYS A 435 -11.23 15.26 -9.14
CA LYS A 435 -10.82 15.13 -7.75
C LYS A 435 -10.47 13.70 -7.37
N GLY A 436 -9.72 13.58 -6.28
CA GLY A 436 -9.32 12.30 -5.70
C GLY A 436 -7.84 12.00 -5.90
N GLY A 437 -7.23 11.35 -4.91
CA GLY A 437 -5.87 10.83 -4.99
C GLY A 437 -5.87 9.33 -5.28
N ARG A 438 -4.68 8.71 -5.22
CA ARG A 438 -4.50 7.26 -5.41
C ARG A 438 -5.33 6.40 -4.45
N THR A 439 -5.85 6.94 -3.35
CA THR A 439 -6.70 6.22 -2.39
C THR A 439 -8.19 6.59 -2.49
N SER A 440 -8.58 7.34 -3.52
CA SER A 440 -9.98 7.73 -3.73
C SER A 440 -10.87 6.55 -4.13
N HIS A 441 -12.19 6.69 -3.95
CA HIS A 441 -13.17 5.68 -4.39
C HIS A 441 -12.96 5.25 -5.86
N ALA A 442 -12.75 6.23 -6.75
CA ALA A 442 -12.45 5.96 -8.16
C ALA A 442 -11.20 5.09 -8.29
N ALA A 443 -10.13 5.42 -7.55
CA ALA A 443 -8.88 4.68 -7.59
C ALA A 443 -9.00 3.25 -7.01
N ILE A 444 -9.71 3.09 -5.90
CA ILE A 444 -9.92 1.79 -5.25
C ILE A 444 -10.71 0.85 -6.17
N VAL A 445 -11.87 1.29 -6.65
CA VAL A 445 -12.74 0.47 -7.50
C VAL A 445 -12.09 0.20 -8.86
N SER A 446 -11.39 1.18 -9.45
CA SER A 446 -10.65 0.96 -10.71
C SER A 446 -9.57 -0.12 -10.57
N ARG A 447 -8.87 -0.17 -9.42
CA ARG A 447 -7.91 -1.26 -9.14
C ARG A 447 -8.58 -2.62 -9.01
N GLU A 448 -9.67 -2.70 -8.26
CA GLU A 448 -10.43 -3.95 -8.07
C GLU A 448 -10.92 -4.51 -9.42
N LEU A 449 -11.34 -3.62 -10.32
CA LEU A 449 -11.87 -3.98 -11.64
C LEU A 449 -10.79 -4.12 -12.72
N GLY A 450 -9.54 -3.78 -12.43
CA GLY A 450 -8.44 -3.78 -13.40
C GLY A 450 -8.60 -2.76 -14.53
N ILE A 451 -9.30 -1.65 -14.27
CA ILE A 451 -9.57 -0.58 -15.25
C ILE A 451 -8.57 0.56 -15.02
N PRO A 452 -7.89 1.09 -16.05
CA PRO A 452 -7.00 2.23 -15.88
C PRO A 452 -7.77 3.48 -15.46
N ALA A 453 -7.23 4.20 -14.47
CA ALA A 453 -7.81 5.46 -14.04
C ALA A 453 -6.77 6.57 -13.85
N VAL A 454 -7.20 7.80 -14.16
CA VAL A 454 -6.44 9.02 -13.89
C VAL A 454 -7.27 9.89 -12.97
N VAL A 455 -6.81 10.06 -11.73
CA VAL A 455 -7.57 10.76 -10.69
C VAL A 455 -6.88 12.06 -10.30
N GLY A 456 -7.66 13.07 -9.92
CA GLY A 456 -7.11 14.36 -9.50
C GLY A 456 -6.60 15.19 -10.67
N THR A 457 -7.29 15.16 -11.81
CA THR A 457 -6.89 15.92 -13.00
C THR A 457 -7.20 17.42 -12.93
N GLU A 458 -8.03 17.83 -11.96
CA GLU A 458 -8.54 19.19 -11.70
C GLU A 458 -9.36 19.85 -12.84
N LYS A 459 -9.22 19.38 -14.08
CA LYS A 459 -9.76 20.05 -15.29
C LYS A 459 -10.36 19.13 -16.34
N ALA A 460 -10.31 17.80 -16.21
CA ALA A 460 -10.78 16.86 -17.24
C ALA A 460 -12.25 17.08 -17.61
N THR A 461 -13.13 17.33 -16.64
CA THR A 461 -14.58 17.56 -16.90
C THR A 461 -14.84 18.82 -17.73
N ARG A 462 -13.90 19.78 -17.73
CA ARG A 462 -14.02 21.07 -18.43
C ARG A 462 -13.40 21.03 -19.82
N VAL A 463 -12.34 20.25 -20.02
CA VAL A 463 -11.54 20.25 -21.27
C VAL A 463 -11.92 19.12 -22.24
N ILE A 464 -12.63 18.09 -21.77
CA ILE A 464 -13.11 16.95 -22.56
C ILE A 464 -14.62 17.00 -22.67
N LYS A 465 -15.17 16.78 -23.87
CA LYS A 465 -16.62 16.79 -24.11
C LYS A 465 -17.17 15.38 -24.30
N THR A 466 -18.41 15.17 -23.85
CA THR A 466 -19.14 13.92 -24.09
C THR A 466 -19.20 13.61 -25.59
N GLY A 467 -18.85 12.38 -25.96
CA GLY A 467 -18.79 11.88 -27.34
C GLY A 467 -17.42 11.96 -27.99
N GLU A 468 -16.47 12.73 -27.45
CA GLU A 468 -15.09 12.79 -27.95
C GLU A 468 -14.37 11.46 -27.69
N PHE A 469 -13.54 11.00 -28.64
CA PHE A 469 -12.65 9.87 -28.35
C PHE A 469 -11.46 10.34 -27.52
N VAL A 470 -11.10 9.55 -26.51
CA VAL A 470 -9.95 9.80 -25.65
C VAL A 470 -9.15 8.52 -25.44
N THR A 471 -7.84 8.69 -25.21
CA THR A 471 -6.92 7.62 -24.79
C THR A 471 -6.39 7.97 -23.41
N VAL A 472 -6.42 7.01 -22.49
CA VAL A 472 -6.00 7.15 -21.10
C VAL A 472 -4.81 6.23 -20.89
N ASP A 473 -3.67 6.81 -20.52
CA ASP A 473 -2.40 6.11 -20.28
C ASP A 473 -2.02 6.20 -18.81
N THR A 474 -1.96 5.05 -18.13
CA THR A 474 -1.56 4.93 -16.73
C THR A 474 -0.22 4.22 -16.54
N THR A 475 0.58 4.06 -17.60
CA THR A 475 1.86 3.31 -17.55
C THR A 475 2.98 4.06 -16.81
N GLY A 476 2.83 5.37 -16.59
CA GLY A 476 3.76 6.21 -15.84
C GLY A 476 3.31 6.52 -14.41
N SER A 477 4.16 7.20 -13.64
CA SER A 477 3.83 7.71 -12.31
C SER A 477 2.75 8.79 -12.32
N GLU A 478 2.67 9.53 -13.43
CA GLU A 478 1.64 10.51 -13.78
C GLU A 478 0.77 9.91 -14.90
N GLY A 479 -0.55 9.95 -14.71
CA GLY A 479 -1.52 9.43 -15.64
C GLY A 479 -1.87 10.50 -16.67
N ASN A 480 -1.91 10.12 -17.95
CA ASN A 480 -2.09 11.04 -19.06
C ASN A 480 -3.39 10.76 -19.81
N VAL A 481 -4.15 11.81 -20.10
CA VAL A 481 -5.36 11.74 -20.93
C VAL A 481 -5.12 12.49 -22.23
N TYR A 482 -5.26 11.81 -23.36
CA TYR A 482 -5.05 12.35 -24.70
C TYR A 482 -6.37 12.46 -25.46
N LYS A 483 -6.47 13.48 -26.32
CA LYS A 483 -7.55 13.54 -27.32
C LYS A 483 -7.29 12.58 -28.47
N GLY A 484 -8.35 11.90 -28.90
CA GLY A 484 -8.36 10.96 -30.01
C GLY A 484 -7.98 9.54 -29.63
N LYS A 485 -8.02 8.67 -30.65
CA LYS A 485 -7.66 7.26 -30.57
C LYS A 485 -6.18 7.10 -30.90
N LEU A 486 -5.34 6.88 -29.88
CA LEU A 486 -3.90 6.70 -30.06
C LEU A 486 -3.55 5.21 -30.11
N ARG A 487 -2.61 4.85 -30.97
CA ARG A 487 -2.13 3.47 -31.08
C ARG A 487 -1.22 3.14 -29.91
N PHE A 488 -1.47 1.99 -29.30
CA PHE A 488 -0.60 1.39 -28.30
C PHE A 488 -0.43 -0.11 -28.57
N LYS A 489 0.64 -0.70 -28.02
CA LYS A 489 0.86 -2.15 -28.02
C LYS A 489 0.75 -2.69 -26.60
N VAL A 490 0.13 -3.85 -26.45
CA VAL A 490 0.19 -4.65 -25.24
C VAL A 490 1.12 -5.83 -25.52
N LEU A 491 2.26 -5.86 -24.84
CA LEU A 491 3.23 -6.94 -24.91
C LEU A 491 3.05 -7.82 -23.67
N GLU A 492 2.70 -9.10 -23.86
CA GLU A 492 2.68 -10.07 -22.76
C GLU A 492 4.03 -10.80 -22.73
N HIS A 493 4.79 -10.61 -21.65
CA HIS A 493 6.06 -11.28 -21.41
C HIS A 493 5.85 -12.43 -20.44
N ASP A 494 6.19 -13.64 -20.88
CA ASP A 494 6.28 -14.82 -19.99
C ASP A 494 7.67 -14.85 -19.35
N LEU A 495 7.73 -14.50 -18.07
CA LEU A 495 8.96 -14.43 -17.30
C LEU A 495 9.68 -15.78 -17.22
N LYS A 496 8.98 -16.91 -17.34
CA LYS A 496 9.59 -18.24 -17.30
C LYS A 496 10.47 -18.51 -18.51
N LYS A 497 10.24 -17.80 -19.62
CA LYS A 497 10.99 -17.95 -20.88
C LYS A 497 12.19 -17.02 -21.00
N ILE A 498 12.38 -16.10 -20.06
CA ILE A 498 13.50 -15.16 -20.09
C ILE A 498 14.79 -15.90 -19.67
N PRO A 499 15.83 -15.94 -20.52
CA PRO A 499 17.07 -16.63 -20.20
C PRO A 499 17.79 -15.93 -19.04
N LYS A 500 18.43 -16.72 -18.17
CA LYS A 500 19.21 -16.20 -17.03
C LYS A 500 20.68 -15.98 -17.43
N PRO A 501 21.15 -14.74 -17.58
CA PRO A 501 22.56 -14.46 -17.84
C PRO A 501 23.44 -14.76 -16.62
N LYS A 502 24.75 -14.88 -16.86
CA LYS A 502 25.81 -14.97 -15.84
C LYS A 502 26.04 -13.60 -15.20
N THR A 503 26.06 -12.52 -15.98
CA THR A 503 26.04 -11.15 -15.46
C THR A 503 24.72 -10.90 -14.72
N LYS A 504 24.81 -10.41 -13.48
CA LYS A 504 23.64 -10.16 -12.64
C LYS A 504 22.89 -8.92 -13.13
N ILE A 505 21.67 -9.10 -13.63
CA ILE A 505 20.80 -7.98 -13.97
C ILE A 505 20.14 -7.46 -12.69
N MET A 506 20.44 -6.22 -12.33
CA MET A 506 19.88 -5.53 -11.17
C MET A 506 18.98 -4.37 -11.65
N ILE A 507 18.23 -3.77 -10.72
CA ILE A 507 17.31 -2.68 -11.04
C ILE A 507 17.74 -1.38 -10.35
N ASN A 508 17.54 -0.25 -11.03
CA ASN A 508 17.57 1.09 -10.46
C ASN A 508 16.19 1.41 -9.88
N VAL A 509 16.11 1.66 -8.58
CA VAL A 509 14.86 1.98 -7.89
C VAL A 509 14.99 3.35 -7.24
N ALA A 510 14.08 4.25 -7.60
CA ALA A 510 14.01 5.59 -7.03
C ALA A 510 12.83 5.76 -6.08
N ILE A 511 11.69 5.15 -6.40
CA ILE A 511 10.41 5.41 -5.74
C ILE A 511 10.00 4.18 -4.93
N PRO A 512 10.02 4.22 -3.58
CA PRO A 512 9.67 3.09 -2.73
C PRO A 512 8.28 2.49 -3.02
N GLU A 513 7.30 3.31 -3.39
CA GLU A 513 5.93 2.89 -3.68
C GLU A 513 5.86 1.89 -4.84
N THR A 514 6.78 1.98 -5.80
CA THR A 514 6.81 1.11 -6.97
C THR A 514 7.63 -0.17 -6.74
N ALA A 515 8.32 -0.28 -5.60
CA ALA A 515 9.30 -1.33 -5.36
C ALA A 515 8.68 -2.75 -5.42
N PHE A 516 7.47 -2.93 -4.87
CA PHE A 516 6.79 -4.22 -4.86
C PHE A 516 6.40 -4.70 -6.26
N GLU A 517 5.84 -3.82 -7.08
CA GLU A 517 5.49 -4.14 -8.46
C GLU A 517 6.74 -4.48 -9.29
N ILE A 518 7.78 -3.65 -9.17
CA ILE A 518 9.05 -3.84 -9.89
C ILE A 518 9.76 -5.12 -9.45
N SER A 519 9.54 -5.60 -8.21
CA SER A 519 10.19 -6.80 -7.68
C SER A 519 9.88 -8.08 -8.45
N TYR A 520 8.75 -8.10 -9.17
CA TYR A 520 8.31 -9.21 -10.02
C TYR A 520 9.11 -9.31 -11.33
N LEU A 521 9.75 -8.22 -11.77
CA LEU A 521 10.65 -8.28 -12.93
C LEU A 521 11.82 -9.23 -12.65
N PRO A 522 12.35 -9.93 -13.67
CA PRO A 522 13.46 -10.85 -13.48
C PRO A 522 14.72 -10.06 -13.10
N ASN A 523 15.16 -10.19 -11.86
CA ASN A 523 16.27 -9.40 -11.34
C ASN A 523 17.08 -10.12 -10.25
N SER A 524 18.27 -9.60 -10.00
CA SER A 524 19.24 -10.07 -9.02
C SER A 524 19.39 -9.13 -7.82
N GLY A 525 18.45 -8.20 -7.64
CA GLY A 525 18.44 -7.17 -6.60
C GLY A 525 18.41 -5.76 -7.18
N VAL A 526 18.74 -4.78 -6.33
CA VAL A 526 18.77 -3.36 -6.68
C VAL A 526 20.20 -2.87 -6.68
N GLY A 527 20.69 -2.45 -7.84
CA GLY A 527 22.07 -1.97 -8.01
C GLY A 527 22.23 -0.50 -7.67
N LEU A 528 21.12 0.24 -7.62
CA LEU A 528 21.06 1.62 -7.16
C LEU A 528 19.67 1.94 -6.60
N ALA A 529 19.58 2.09 -5.29
CA ALA A 529 18.46 2.73 -4.61
C ALA A 529 18.85 4.17 -4.23
N ARG A 530 18.02 5.14 -4.63
CA ARG A 530 18.26 6.57 -4.44
C ARG A 530 17.46 7.11 -3.25
N GLU A 531 18.15 7.62 -2.22
CA GLU A 531 17.49 8.20 -1.05
C GLU A 531 16.86 9.58 -1.33
N GLU A 532 17.32 10.28 -2.37
CA GLU A 532 16.90 11.66 -2.69
C GLU A 532 15.39 11.77 -2.90
N PHE A 533 14.79 10.75 -3.52
CA PHE A 533 13.34 10.71 -3.73
C PHE A 533 12.57 10.55 -2.42
N ILE A 534 13.10 9.79 -1.47
CA ILE A 534 12.50 9.65 -0.13
C ILE A 534 12.56 11.01 0.58
N ILE A 535 13.73 11.66 0.56
CA ILE A 535 13.94 12.97 1.18
C ILE A 535 13.05 14.03 0.52
N ALA A 536 12.97 14.11 -0.80
CA ALA A 536 12.18 15.13 -1.48
C ALA A 536 10.66 14.93 -1.32
N SER A 537 10.18 13.70 -1.49
CA SER A 537 8.74 13.42 -1.58
C SER A 537 8.06 13.16 -0.25
N LYS A 538 8.71 12.43 0.67
CA LYS A 538 8.12 12.05 1.97
C LYS A 538 8.46 13.04 3.07
N ILE A 539 9.72 13.50 3.09
CA ILE A 539 10.20 14.38 4.14
C ILE A 539 9.98 15.85 3.72
N GLY A 540 10.57 16.26 2.60
CA GLY A 540 10.47 17.59 2.01
C GLY A 540 11.01 18.73 2.90
N ILE A 541 11.82 18.42 3.91
CA ILE A 541 12.38 19.36 4.89
C ILE A 541 13.89 19.17 4.93
N HIS A 542 14.64 20.28 4.95
CA HIS A 542 16.09 20.24 5.09
C HIS A 542 16.51 19.60 6.43
N PRO A 543 17.45 18.65 6.48
CA PRO A 543 17.75 17.91 7.72
C PRO A 543 18.32 18.81 8.83
N ASN A 544 19.13 19.83 8.49
CA ASN A 544 19.60 20.80 9.49
C ASN A 544 18.46 21.64 10.08
N LEU A 545 17.38 21.89 9.32
CA LEU A 545 16.21 22.61 9.85
C LEU A 545 15.53 21.78 10.94
N ILE A 546 15.43 20.46 10.74
CA ILE A 546 14.86 19.54 11.71
C ILE A 546 15.72 19.47 12.98
N LEU A 547 17.05 19.32 12.82
CA LEU A 547 17.99 19.27 13.94
C LEU A 547 17.97 20.54 14.78
N ASP A 548 17.78 21.70 14.15
CA ASP A 548 17.75 22.99 14.83
C ASP A 548 16.33 23.44 15.22
N PHE A 549 15.29 22.65 14.94
CA PHE A 549 13.88 23.07 15.06
C PHE A 549 13.53 23.65 16.44
N GLU A 550 13.90 22.97 17.52
CA GLU A 550 13.65 23.44 18.89
C GLU A 550 14.40 24.74 19.23
N LYS A 551 15.58 24.95 18.64
CA LYS A 551 16.33 26.19 18.80
C LYS A 551 15.67 27.33 18.02
N ILE A 552 15.19 27.05 16.81
CA ILE A 552 14.45 28.00 15.96
C ILE A 552 13.16 28.45 16.64
N LYS A 553 12.40 27.51 17.21
CA LYS A 553 11.15 27.81 17.92
C LYS A 553 11.38 28.71 19.14
N LYS A 554 12.50 28.56 19.84
CA LYS A 554 12.85 29.35 21.04
C LYS A 554 13.54 30.69 20.75
N ARG A 555 14.36 30.79 19.69
CA ARG A 555 15.27 31.92 19.45
C ARG A 555 15.10 32.60 18.07
N ASN A 556 14.08 32.23 17.28
CA ASN A 556 13.91 32.60 15.87
C ASN A 556 15.13 32.20 15.00
N PHE A 557 15.20 32.59 13.70
CA PHE A 557 16.38 32.36 12.84
C PHE A 557 17.65 33.11 13.32
N GLN A 558 17.57 33.88 14.40
CA GLN A 558 18.66 34.76 14.83
C GLN A 558 19.91 34.00 15.31
N PHE A 559 19.76 32.75 15.77
CA PHE A 559 20.92 31.92 16.12
C PHE A 559 21.62 31.33 14.89
N LEU A 560 20.96 31.26 13.73
CA LEU A 560 21.58 30.82 12.47
C LEU A 560 22.50 31.92 11.91
N LEU A 561 22.26 33.19 12.22
CA LEU A 561 23.16 34.32 11.91
C LEU A 561 24.50 34.28 12.67
N ARG A 562 24.69 33.35 13.63
CA ARG A 562 25.98 33.20 14.32
C ARG A 562 26.88 32.29 13.51
N PRO A 563 28.15 32.66 13.25
CA PRO A 563 29.02 31.90 12.36
C PRO A 563 29.19 30.47 12.85
N ARG A 564 28.59 29.50 12.14
CA ARG A 564 29.06 28.11 12.17
C ARG A 564 30.33 28.09 11.32
N ALA A 565 31.47 28.15 12.00
CA ALA A 565 32.82 27.94 11.48
C ALA A 565 33.10 28.58 10.09
N GLN A 566 33.59 29.83 10.12
CA GLN A 566 34.38 30.52 9.09
C GLN A 566 33.88 30.43 7.63
N ASP A 567 33.34 31.55 7.15
CA ASP A 567 33.25 31.95 5.73
C ASP A 567 32.46 31.08 4.75
N ARG A 568 31.15 30.88 4.98
CA ARG A 568 30.23 30.53 3.88
C ARG A 568 28.99 31.42 3.92
N GLY A 569 28.95 32.38 2.98
CA GLY A 569 27.99 33.49 2.86
C GLY A 569 26.53 33.10 2.59
N ALA A 570 25.89 32.31 3.44
CA ALA A 570 24.47 32.00 3.35
C ALA A 570 23.57 32.86 4.26
N ILE A 571 24.13 33.77 5.08
CA ILE A 571 23.36 34.35 6.18
C ILE A 571 23.63 35.86 6.34
N SER A 572 23.33 36.65 5.31
CA SER A 572 23.32 38.13 5.40
C SER A 572 21.93 38.77 5.25
N ASN A 573 20.88 38.01 4.91
CA ASN A 573 19.58 38.58 4.48
C ASN A 573 18.42 38.47 5.50
N PHE A 574 18.63 37.93 6.70
CA PHE A 574 17.54 37.76 7.67
C PHE A 574 17.43 38.94 8.65
N GLN A 575 16.44 39.82 8.43
CA GLN A 575 16.17 40.98 9.28
C GLN A 575 15.30 40.64 10.50
N THR A 576 15.60 41.25 11.65
CA THR A 576 14.99 41.00 12.97
C THR A 576 13.62 41.67 13.19
N ASN A 577 13.12 42.46 12.23
CA ASN A 577 11.85 43.17 12.37
C ASN A 577 10.64 42.20 12.31
N PRO A 578 9.73 42.18 13.30
CA PRO A 578 8.57 41.27 13.30
C PRO A 578 7.62 41.42 12.10
N LYS A 579 7.64 42.57 11.40
CA LYS A 579 6.88 42.82 10.16
C LYS A 579 7.66 42.45 8.87
N SER A 580 8.92 42.02 8.97
CA SER A 580 9.75 41.66 7.83
C SER A 580 9.22 40.43 7.10
N GLU A 581 9.55 40.33 5.82
CA GLU A 581 9.28 39.15 5.00
C GLU A 581 9.94 37.88 5.60
N SER A 582 11.12 38.05 6.19
CA SER A 582 11.86 37.00 6.91
C SER A 582 11.10 36.45 8.14
N SER A 583 10.43 37.31 8.91
CA SER A 583 9.60 36.92 10.06
C SER A 583 8.35 36.13 9.62
N LYS A 584 7.72 36.54 8.51
CA LYS A 584 6.59 35.81 7.91
C LYS A 584 7.02 34.45 7.37
N TYR A 585 8.16 34.38 6.68
CA TYR A 585 8.76 33.13 6.22
C TYR A 585 9.01 32.16 7.38
N LEU A 586 9.62 32.64 8.48
CA LEU A 586 9.87 31.83 9.67
C LEU A 586 8.59 31.21 10.26
N LYS A 587 7.56 32.03 10.48
CA LYS A 587 6.28 31.54 11.04
C LYS A 587 5.65 30.50 10.13
N ARG A 588 5.70 30.70 8.81
CA ARG A 588 5.21 29.73 7.81
C ARG A 588 6.01 28.44 7.86
N THR A 589 7.33 28.51 7.92
CA THR A 589 8.23 27.35 7.99
C THR A 589 8.00 26.54 9.26
N ILE A 590 7.90 27.17 10.44
CA ILE A 590 7.59 26.46 11.69
C ILE A 590 6.26 25.73 11.58
N LYS A 591 5.20 26.42 11.14
CA LYS A 591 3.86 25.84 11.01
C LYS A 591 3.84 24.64 10.04
N GLU A 592 4.59 24.73 8.94
CA GLU A 592 4.67 23.65 7.96
C GLU A 592 5.47 22.45 8.50
N VAL A 593 6.55 22.67 9.25
CA VAL A 593 7.27 21.58 9.93
C VAL A 593 6.36 20.90 10.96
N GLU A 594 5.65 21.65 11.80
CA GLU A 594 4.72 21.08 12.79
C GLU A 594 3.62 20.26 12.11
N LYS A 595 3.10 20.74 10.98
CA LYS A 595 2.09 20.03 10.18
C LYS A 595 2.62 18.72 9.59
N ARG A 596 3.80 18.73 8.96
CA ARG A 596 4.38 17.54 8.31
C ARG A 596 4.84 16.49 9.29
N THR A 597 5.30 16.93 10.46
CA THR A 597 5.80 16.06 11.53
C THR A 597 4.75 15.73 12.59
N ALA A 598 3.45 15.91 12.25
CA ALA A 598 2.35 15.51 13.12
C ALA A 598 2.37 13.98 13.32
N GLY A 599 2.21 13.53 14.57
CA GLY A 599 2.38 12.12 14.95
C GLY A 599 3.79 11.76 15.47
N TRP A 600 4.77 12.68 15.39
CA TRP A 600 6.10 12.52 15.99
C TRP A 600 6.36 13.56 17.06
N GLU A 601 6.68 13.12 18.27
CA GLU A 601 7.13 14.01 19.36
C GLU A 601 8.51 14.60 19.03
N ASP A 602 9.48 13.75 18.71
CA ASP A 602 10.80 14.13 18.24
C ASP A 602 10.82 14.29 16.72
N LYS A 603 11.10 15.51 16.25
CA LYS A 603 11.10 15.84 14.81
C LYS A 603 12.25 15.17 14.07
N THR A 604 13.34 14.83 14.76
CA THR A 604 14.43 14.06 14.15
C THR A 604 14.01 12.62 13.86
N GLN A 605 13.14 12.03 14.70
CA GLN A 605 12.58 10.71 14.44
C GLN A 605 11.68 10.70 13.22
N PHE A 606 10.95 11.78 12.92
CA PHE A 606 10.21 11.89 11.65
C PHE A 606 11.15 11.71 10.45
N TYR A 607 12.32 12.36 10.45
CA TYR A 607 13.28 12.24 9.34
C TYR A 607 13.83 10.81 9.24
N VAL A 608 14.26 10.24 10.37
CA VAL A 608 14.84 8.89 10.42
C VAL A 608 13.81 7.84 10.04
N ASP A 609 12.61 7.87 10.62
CA ASP A 609 11.54 6.91 10.35
C ASP A 609 11.14 6.91 8.87
N ASN A 610 10.94 8.08 8.26
CA ASN A 610 10.55 8.13 6.84
C ASN A 610 11.65 7.64 5.90
N LEU A 611 12.93 7.89 6.23
CA LEU A 611 14.05 7.27 5.52
C LEU A 611 14.06 5.75 5.71
N VAL A 612 13.91 5.27 6.96
CA VAL A 612 13.83 3.85 7.28
C VAL A 612 12.71 3.19 6.49
N TYR A 613 11.51 3.76 6.45
CA TYR A 613 10.36 3.19 5.76
C TYR A 613 10.61 3.10 4.25
N GLY A 614 11.10 4.16 3.62
CA GLY A 614 11.44 4.14 2.20
C GLY A 614 12.51 3.09 1.86
N ILE A 615 13.58 3.02 2.66
CA ILE A 615 14.66 2.03 2.49
C ILE A 615 14.15 0.61 2.75
N ALA A 616 13.33 0.42 3.78
CA ALA A 616 12.82 -0.88 4.19
C ALA A 616 11.81 -1.45 3.19
N LYS A 617 10.99 -0.60 2.56
CA LYS A 617 10.07 -0.99 1.50
C LYS A 617 10.84 -1.55 0.29
N ILE A 618 11.89 -0.86 -0.16
CA ILE A 618 12.78 -1.35 -1.21
C ILE A 618 13.53 -2.61 -0.74
N GLY A 619 14.12 -2.59 0.45
CA GLY A 619 14.86 -3.72 1.02
C GLY A 619 14.02 -5.01 1.10
N THR A 620 12.76 -4.87 1.50
CA THR A 620 11.77 -5.95 1.61
C THR A 620 11.36 -6.49 0.25
N ALA A 621 11.07 -5.61 -0.72
CA ALA A 621 10.63 -5.99 -2.06
C ALA A 621 11.60 -6.96 -2.75
N PHE A 622 12.90 -6.78 -2.54
CA PHE A 622 13.94 -7.59 -3.19
C PHE A 622 14.53 -8.68 -2.31
N TYR A 623 14.14 -8.79 -1.04
CA TYR A 623 14.72 -9.74 -0.10
C TYR A 623 14.68 -11.20 -0.61
N PRO A 624 15.75 -12.01 -0.45
CA PRO A 624 17.05 -11.70 0.20
C PRO A 624 18.11 -11.11 -0.76
N ARG A 625 17.73 -10.70 -1.96
CA ARG A 625 18.67 -10.16 -2.97
C ARG A 625 19.25 -8.82 -2.49
N PRO A 626 20.52 -8.51 -2.83
CA PRO A 626 21.18 -7.28 -2.41
C PRO A 626 20.44 -6.02 -2.90
N VAL A 627 20.37 -5.02 -2.04
CA VAL A 627 19.82 -3.70 -2.31
C VAL A 627 20.87 -2.66 -1.96
N ILE A 628 21.52 -2.11 -2.98
CA ILE A 628 22.58 -1.12 -2.80
C ILE A 628 21.93 0.26 -2.68
N VAL A 629 21.95 0.83 -1.47
CA VAL A 629 21.38 2.15 -1.17
C VAL A 629 22.49 3.17 -1.20
N ARG A 630 22.34 4.17 -2.07
CA ARG A 630 23.26 5.29 -2.15
C ARG A 630 22.82 6.34 -1.13
N PHE A 631 23.74 6.79 -0.29
CA PHE A 631 23.52 7.96 0.57
C PHE A 631 23.17 9.18 -0.29
N SER A 632 22.58 10.20 0.34
CA SER A 632 22.10 11.38 -0.37
C SER A 632 23.21 12.08 -1.16
N ASP A 633 23.00 12.22 -2.47
CA ASP A 633 23.92 12.88 -3.40
C ASP A 633 23.32 14.18 -3.95
N PHE A 634 22.45 14.83 -3.18
CA PHE A 634 21.90 16.13 -3.53
C PHE A 634 23.02 17.17 -3.68
N LYS A 635 22.88 17.98 -4.72
CA LYS A 635 23.62 19.22 -4.91
C LYS A 635 23.06 20.30 -3.97
N THR A 636 23.85 21.36 -3.74
CA THR A 636 23.43 22.52 -2.92
C THR A 636 22.13 23.13 -3.43
N ASN A 637 21.99 23.34 -4.73
CA ASN A 637 20.78 23.89 -5.35
C ASN A 637 19.54 23.01 -5.16
N GLU A 638 19.69 21.69 -5.09
CA GLU A 638 18.58 20.77 -4.84
C GLU A 638 18.15 20.85 -3.36
N TYR A 639 19.09 20.81 -2.42
CA TYR A 639 18.79 21.00 -0.99
C TYR A 639 18.12 22.36 -0.70
N ARG A 640 18.47 23.42 -1.45
CA ARG A 640 17.82 24.74 -1.35
C ARG A 640 16.32 24.71 -1.62
N THR A 641 15.85 23.76 -2.43
CA THR A 641 14.42 23.62 -2.77
C THR A 641 13.59 23.01 -1.64
N LEU A 642 14.24 22.33 -0.68
CA LEU A 642 13.55 21.77 0.49
C LEU A 642 13.10 22.90 1.43
N LEU A 643 12.08 22.62 2.23
CA LEU A 643 11.63 23.56 3.26
C LEU A 643 12.81 23.93 4.18
N GLY A 644 13.15 25.22 4.25
CA GLY A 644 14.27 25.75 5.04
C GLY A 644 15.64 25.66 4.39
N GLY A 645 15.77 25.06 3.19
CA GLY A 645 17.07 24.80 2.55
C GLY A 645 17.89 26.06 2.26
N GLU A 646 17.23 27.14 1.83
CA GLU A 646 17.92 28.41 1.50
C GLU A 646 18.75 29.00 2.64
N ALA A 647 18.41 28.68 3.89
CA ALA A 647 19.12 29.18 5.07
C ALA A 647 20.41 28.40 5.38
N TYR A 648 20.57 27.19 4.83
CA TYR A 648 21.69 26.31 5.12
C TYR A 648 22.63 26.11 3.93
N GLU A 649 22.14 26.32 2.72
CA GLU A 649 22.84 25.93 1.50
C GLU A 649 23.42 27.16 0.76
N PRO A 650 24.73 27.20 0.51
CA PRO A 650 25.34 28.27 -0.26
C PRO A 650 24.86 28.25 -1.72
N LYS A 651 24.97 29.39 -2.41
CA LYS A 651 24.87 29.43 -3.87
C LYS A 651 26.23 29.06 -4.45
N GLU A 652 26.26 28.06 -5.33
CA GLU A 652 27.47 27.63 -6.02
C GLU A 652 27.31 27.91 -7.52
N GLU A 653 28.38 28.40 -8.14
CA GLU A 653 28.44 28.60 -9.59
C GLU A 653 28.31 27.28 -10.35
N ASN A 654 28.92 26.21 -9.83
CA ASN A 654 28.93 24.88 -10.45
C ASN A 654 28.49 23.79 -9.46
N PRO A 655 27.18 23.63 -9.20
CA PRO A 655 26.67 22.66 -8.22
C PRO A 655 27.03 21.20 -8.54
N MET A 656 27.31 20.87 -9.81
CA MET A 656 27.71 19.52 -10.24
C MET A 656 28.99 19.02 -9.56
N ILE A 657 29.97 19.91 -9.38
CA ILE A 657 31.28 19.60 -8.79
C ILE A 657 31.47 20.21 -7.40
N GLY A 658 30.42 20.82 -6.86
CA GLY A 658 30.40 21.55 -5.59
C GLY A 658 30.24 20.68 -4.33
N TRP A 659 29.65 21.25 -3.30
CA TRP A 659 29.51 20.64 -1.98
C TRP A 659 28.41 19.56 -1.95
N ARG A 660 28.80 18.31 -2.30
CA ARG A 660 27.93 17.12 -2.36
C ARG A 660 28.70 15.82 -2.06
N GLY A 661 27.96 14.71 -1.96
CA GLY A 661 28.49 13.37 -1.65
C GLY A 661 29.42 13.35 -0.43
N ALA A 662 30.50 12.57 -0.49
CA ALA A 662 31.40 12.35 0.65
C ALA A 662 31.86 13.65 1.35
N SER A 663 32.19 14.69 0.57
CA SER A 663 32.65 15.99 1.10
C SER A 663 31.64 16.70 2.00
N ARG A 664 30.35 16.43 1.80
CA ARG A 664 29.27 16.96 2.63
C ARG A 664 29.14 16.18 3.93
N TYR A 665 29.32 14.87 3.91
CA TYR A 665 29.07 14.00 5.05
C TYR A 665 29.97 14.27 6.26
N TYR A 666 31.25 14.62 6.03
CA TYR A 666 32.20 14.93 7.11
C TYR A 666 32.30 16.42 7.45
N ASP A 667 31.63 17.29 6.71
CA ASP A 667 31.64 18.72 6.98
C ASP A 667 30.98 19.01 8.34
N PRO A 668 31.58 19.83 9.22
CA PRO A 668 31.00 20.14 10.53
C PRO A 668 29.57 20.69 10.48
N GLY A 669 29.20 21.39 9.40
CA GLY A 669 27.88 21.96 9.18
C GLY A 669 26.81 20.95 8.76
N PHE A 670 27.18 19.73 8.35
CA PHE A 670 26.24 18.71 7.87
C PHE A 670 26.45 17.33 8.51
N LYS A 671 27.56 17.09 9.23
CA LYS A 671 27.86 15.82 9.90
C LYS A 671 26.70 15.27 10.73
N GLN A 672 25.97 16.13 11.45
CA GLN A 672 24.82 15.69 12.25
C GLN A 672 23.61 15.28 11.38
N ALA A 673 23.40 15.94 10.24
CA ALA A 673 22.39 15.54 9.27
C ALA A 673 22.72 14.17 8.65
N PHE A 674 23.98 13.95 8.26
CA PHE A 674 24.42 12.66 7.73
C PHE A 674 24.27 11.50 8.73
N LYS A 675 24.43 11.77 10.04
CA LYS A 675 24.14 10.76 11.07
C LYS A 675 22.69 10.28 11.05
N LEU A 676 21.72 11.12 10.65
CA LEU A 676 20.32 10.70 10.54
C LEU A 676 20.14 9.64 9.42
N GLU A 677 20.82 9.80 8.28
CA GLU A 677 20.85 8.79 7.20
C GLU A 677 21.53 7.50 7.67
N CYS A 678 22.65 7.60 8.39
CA CYS A 678 23.33 6.44 8.96
C CYS A 678 22.45 5.68 9.96
N LEU A 679 21.73 6.40 10.82
CA LEU A 679 20.77 5.80 11.76
C LEU A 679 19.65 5.09 11.00
N ALA A 680 19.16 5.65 9.90
CA ALA A 680 18.12 5.01 9.09
C ALA A 680 18.61 3.69 8.47
N ILE A 681 19.79 3.67 7.84
CA ILE A 681 20.40 2.44 7.32
C ILE A 681 20.64 1.42 8.44
N LYS A 682 21.11 1.86 9.61
CA LYS A 682 21.31 0.97 10.76
C LYS A 682 20.01 0.33 11.20
N ARG A 683 18.95 1.12 11.40
CA ARG A 683 17.63 0.62 11.84
C ARG A 683 17.06 -0.37 10.82
N ALA A 684 17.12 -0.05 9.52
CA ALA A 684 16.70 -0.97 8.46
C ALA A 684 17.47 -2.30 8.51
N ARG A 685 18.80 -2.27 8.72
CA ARG A 685 19.62 -3.49 8.76
C ARG A 685 19.50 -4.29 10.05
N ASP A 686 19.44 -3.61 11.19
CA ASP A 686 19.63 -4.23 12.52
C ASP A 686 18.32 -4.44 13.27
N GLU A 687 17.38 -3.50 13.16
CA GLU A 687 16.09 -3.58 13.88
C GLU A 687 15.05 -4.30 13.03
N ILE A 688 14.91 -3.91 11.75
CA ILE A 688 14.02 -4.58 10.79
C ILE A 688 14.66 -5.89 10.28
N GLY A 689 15.99 -5.99 10.32
CA GLY A 689 16.73 -7.21 9.93
C GLY A 689 17.03 -7.34 8.43
N LEU A 690 16.91 -6.26 7.65
CA LEU A 690 17.17 -6.24 6.22
C LEU A 690 18.68 -6.18 5.92
N LYS A 691 19.39 -7.27 6.23
CA LYS A 691 20.85 -7.40 6.01
C LYS A 691 21.26 -7.34 4.53
N ASN A 692 20.31 -7.38 3.61
CA ASN A 692 20.53 -7.18 2.18
C ASN A 692 20.68 -5.70 1.77
N VAL A 693 20.41 -4.73 2.66
CA VAL A 693 20.60 -3.29 2.42
C VAL A 693 22.07 -2.89 2.55
N ILE A 694 22.74 -2.51 1.46
CA ILE A 694 24.18 -2.22 1.42
C ILE A 694 24.38 -0.72 1.16
N PRO A 695 24.95 0.07 2.10
CA PRO A 695 25.23 1.47 1.86
C PRO A 695 26.33 1.69 0.81
N MET A 696 26.16 2.75 0.02
CA MET A 696 27.11 3.20 -0.99
C MET A 696 27.39 4.69 -0.85
N VAL A 697 28.68 5.07 -0.82
CA VAL A 697 29.14 6.46 -0.72
C VAL A 697 29.29 7.07 -2.12
N PRO A 698 28.50 8.08 -2.50
CA PRO A 698 28.66 8.82 -3.75
C PRO A 698 29.70 9.94 -3.66
N PHE A 699 30.12 10.42 -4.82
CA PHE A 699 30.97 11.58 -5.07
C PHE A 699 32.18 11.67 -4.13
N CYS A 700 32.84 10.52 -3.93
CA CYS A 700 33.96 10.37 -3.02
C CYS A 700 35.27 10.66 -3.78
N ARG A 701 35.85 11.84 -3.57
CA ARG A 701 36.97 12.34 -4.39
C ARG A 701 38.29 11.67 -4.04
N THR A 702 38.49 11.37 -2.75
CA THR A 702 39.72 10.77 -2.23
C THR A 702 39.43 9.63 -1.25
N VAL A 703 40.42 8.78 -1.02
CA VAL A 703 40.31 7.68 -0.05
C VAL A 703 40.11 8.22 1.38
N ASP A 704 40.74 9.35 1.70
CA ASP A 704 40.60 10.01 3.01
C ASP A 704 39.17 10.49 3.27
N GLU A 705 38.51 11.09 2.27
CA GLU A 705 37.08 11.44 2.36
C GLU A 705 36.24 10.21 2.71
N GLY A 706 36.47 9.09 2.01
CA GLY A 706 35.78 7.83 2.26
C GLY A 706 36.01 7.29 3.68
N ILE A 707 37.25 7.37 4.19
CA ILE A 707 37.57 6.96 5.56
C ILE A 707 36.85 7.85 6.58
N LYS A 708 36.87 9.17 6.41
CA LYS A 708 36.15 10.12 7.28
C LYS A 708 34.65 9.84 7.31
N THR A 709 34.05 9.54 6.15
CA THR A 709 32.64 9.12 6.08
C THR A 709 32.40 7.84 6.89
N MET A 710 33.25 6.81 6.73
CA MET A 710 33.11 5.56 7.48
C MET A 710 33.31 5.73 8.99
N GLU A 711 34.15 6.67 9.43
CA GLU A 711 34.32 7.00 10.85
C GLU A 711 33.02 7.57 11.44
N ILE A 712 32.32 8.44 10.70
CA ILE A 712 31.03 9.00 11.12
C ILE A 712 29.94 7.93 11.12
N MET A 713 29.93 7.05 10.11
CA MET A 713 29.05 5.87 10.11
C MET A 713 29.26 5.01 11.37
N ALA A 714 30.51 4.79 11.76
CA ALA A 714 30.85 4.03 12.96
C ALA A 714 30.39 4.71 14.26
N GLU A 715 30.36 6.06 14.32
CA GLU A 715 29.77 6.80 15.46
C GLU A 715 28.29 6.48 15.68
N THR A 716 27.57 6.05 14.63
CA THR A 716 26.16 5.63 14.73
C THR A 716 25.98 4.12 14.91
N GLY A 717 27.07 3.33 14.84
CA GLY A 717 27.05 1.87 14.96
C GLY A 717 27.12 1.11 13.63
N LEU A 718 27.22 1.78 12.48
CA LEU A 718 27.47 1.15 11.18
C LEU A 718 28.97 0.88 11.01
N ILE A 719 29.43 -0.25 11.52
CA ILE A 719 30.86 -0.57 11.55
C ILE A 719 31.25 -1.39 10.32
N THR A 720 32.10 -0.81 9.48
CA THR A 720 32.62 -1.43 8.26
C THR A 720 33.80 -2.35 8.55
N LYS A 721 34.15 -3.21 7.59
CA LYS A 721 35.31 -4.10 7.69
C LYS A 721 36.62 -3.33 7.91
N TYR A 722 36.77 -2.19 7.24
CA TYR A 722 37.94 -1.33 7.37
C TYR A 722 38.04 -0.73 8.78
N ILE A 723 36.96 -0.16 9.31
CA ILE A 723 36.94 0.44 10.65
C ILE A 723 37.17 -0.63 11.74
N ALA A 724 36.54 -1.81 11.61
CA ALA A 724 36.75 -2.91 12.54
C ALA A 724 38.22 -3.32 12.62
N ARG A 725 38.91 -3.41 11.47
CA ARG A 725 40.35 -3.72 11.41
C ARG A 725 41.20 -2.58 11.98
N LYS A 726 40.95 -1.33 11.56
CA LYS A 726 41.69 -0.14 12.01
C LYS A 726 41.63 0.03 13.53
N LYS A 727 40.49 -0.28 14.15
CA LYS A 727 40.25 -0.15 15.60
C LYS A 727 40.38 -1.47 16.37
N ASN A 728 40.83 -2.56 15.73
CA ASN A 728 40.93 -3.90 16.31
C ASN A 728 39.65 -4.39 17.04
N LEU A 729 38.48 -4.13 16.46
CA LEU A 729 37.17 -4.44 17.03
C LEU A 729 36.70 -5.84 16.60
N LYS A 730 36.28 -6.67 17.56
CA LYS A 730 35.61 -7.96 17.30
C LYS A 730 34.09 -7.76 17.28
N ILE A 731 33.51 -7.56 16.09
CA ILE A 731 32.08 -7.28 15.92
C ILE A 731 31.43 -8.35 15.05
N LYS A 732 30.30 -8.89 15.50
CA LYS A 732 29.54 -9.93 14.77
C LYS A 732 28.79 -9.37 13.55
N ASN A 733 28.41 -8.10 13.58
CA ASN A 733 27.57 -7.46 12.56
C ASN A 733 28.37 -6.44 11.74
N ILE A 734 29.16 -6.92 10.77
CA ILE A 734 29.90 -6.05 9.85
C ILE A 734 28.96 -5.49 8.79
N THR A 735 29.04 -4.18 8.57
CA THR A 735 28.31 -3.50 7.48
C THR A 735 29.18 -3.50 6.21
N PRO A 736 28.78 -4.20 5.13
CA PRO A 736 29.44 -4.04 3.84
C PRO A 736 29.22 -2.62 3.34
N ILE A 737 30.22 -2.06 2.65
CA ILE A 737 30.12 -0.70 2.11
C ILE A 737 30.74 -0.61 0.73
N TYR A 738 30.05 0.05 -0.19
CA TYR A 738 30.54 0.33 -1.54
C TYR A 738 30.83 1.82 -1.72
N VAL A 739 31.63 2.12 -2.74
CA VAL A 739 31.85 3.50 -3.22
C VAL A 739 31.37 3.58 -4.66
N MET A 740 30.75 4.69 -5.03
CA MET A 740 30.42 4.94 -6.41
C MET A 740 31.70 5.37 -7.14
N CYS A 741 32.06 4.65 -8.21
CA CYS A 741 33.22 4.94 -9.05
C CYS A 741 32.75 5.84 -10.19
N GLU A 742 32.80 7.14 -9.94
CA GLU A 742 32.19 8.15 -10.81
C GLU A 742 33.07 9.37 -11.04
N ILE A 743 34.26 9.40 -10.43
CA ILE A 743 35.28 10.42 -10.60
C ILE A 743 36.54 9.75 -11.15
N PRO A 744 37.28 10.35 -12.10
CA PRO A 744 38.51 9.76 -12.63
C PRO A 744 39.53 9.33 -11.55
N SER A 745 39.62 10.08 -10.43
CA SER A 745 40.46 9.69 -9.29
C SER A 745 40.09 8.33 -8.69
N ASN A 746 38.80 7.94 -8.72
CA ASN A 746 38.36 6.62 -8.25
C ASN A 746 38.93 5.49 -9.10
N VAL A 747 39.06 5.70 -10.41
CA VAL A 747 39.59 4.72 -11.36
C VAL A 747 41.11 4.61 -11.22
N LEU A 748 41.78 5.76 -11.22
CA LEU A 748 43.23 5.85 -11.11
C LEU A 748 43.72 5.22 -9.80
N LEU A 749 43.07 5.56 -8.68
CA LEU A 749 43.42 5.08 -7.34
C LEU A 749 42.54 3.91 -6.86
N ALA A 750 41.91 3.17 -7.78
CA ALA A 750 40.95 2.13 -7.40
C ALA A 750 41.54 1.10 -6.42
N ASP A 751 42.83 0.79 -6.53
CA ASP A 751 43.48 -0.17 -5.64
C ASP A 751 43.51 0.28 -4.17
N GLU A 752 43.64 1.59 -3.93
CA GLU A 752 43.63 2.18 -2.60
C GLU A 752 42.21 2.28 -2.03
N PHE A 753 41.24 2.71 -2.85
CA PHE A 753 39.82 2.69 -2.47
C PHE A 753 39.37 1.27 -2.09
N LEU A 754 39.78 0.23 -2.83
CA LEU A 754 39.40 -1.16 -2.57
C LEU A 754 40.05 -1.77 -1.31
N LYS A 755 41.04 -1.10 -0.70
CA LYS A 755 41.52 -1.45 0.66
C LYS A 755 40.50 -1.06 1.72
N ALA A 756 39.79 0.05 1.52
CA ALA A 756 38.77 0.57 2.43
C ALA A 756 37.37 0.01 2.15
N PHE A 757 36.97 -0.06 0.88
CA PHE A 757 35.62 -0.46 0.46
C PHE A 757 35.51 -1.93 0.07
N ASP A 758 34.30 -2.50 0.12
CA ASP A 758 34.01 -3.89 -0.25
C ASP A 758 33.66 -4.09 -1.73
N GLY A 759 33.58 -3.00 -2.49
CA GLY A 759 33.31 -3.00 -3.91
C GLY A 759 33.04 -1.60 -4.44
N MET A 760 32.79 -1.53 -5.74
CA MET A 760 32.51 -0.31 -6.47
C MET A 760 31.26 -0.45 -7.33
N SER A 761 30.54 0.65 -7.54
CA SER A 761 29.49 0.75 -8.56
C SER A 761 29.82 1.90 -9.49
N ILE A 762 29.97 1.64 -10.79
CA ILE A 762 30.34 2.66 -11.76
C ILE A 762 29.15 3.58 -12.00
N GLY A 763 29.32 4.87 -11.70
CA GLY A 763 28.39 5.92 -12.09
C GLY A 763 28.79 6.47 -13.44
N SER A 764 28.30 5.85 -14.53
CA SER A 764 28.78 6.18 -15.88
C SER A 764 28.51 7.63 -16.28
N ASN A 765 27.43 8.21 -15.77
CA ASN A 765 27.02 9.56 -16.12
C ASN A 765 28.06 10.58 -15.62
N ASP A 766 28.27 10.65 -14.30
CA ASP A 766 29.24 11.58 -13.71
C ASP A 766 30.69 11.26 -14.14
N LEU A 767 31.04 9.98 -14.34
CA LEU A 767 32.35 9.60 -14.88
C LEU A 767 32.56 10.18 -16.28
N THR A 768 31.54 10.10 -17.14
CA THR A 768 31.59 10.68 -18.50
C THR A 768 31.70 12.20 -18.43
N GLN A 769 30.91 12.84 -17.57
CA GLN A 769 30.94 14.29 -17.38
C GLN A 769 32.33 14.79 -17.00
N LEU A 770 32.98 14.14 -16.03
CA LEU A 770 34.27 14.55 -15.51
C LEU A 770 35.44 14.13 -16.40
N THR A 771 35.30 13.04 -17.16
CA THR A 771 36.33 12.60 -18.13
C THR A 771 36.37 13.52 -19.35
N LEU A 772 35.20 13.94 -19.84
CA LEU A 772 35.07 14.78 -21.03
C LEU A 772 35.00 16.28 -20.72
N GLY A 773 34.91 16.66 -19.44
CA GLY A 773 34.86 18.06 -19.02
C GLY A 773 33.54 18.76 -19.42
N LEU A 774 32.39 18.11 -19.20
CA LEU A 774 31.09 18.60 -19.64
C LEU A 774 30.05 18.68 -18.51
N ASP A 775 29.21 19.71 -18.59
CA ASP A 775 27.94 19.76 -17.86
C ASP A 775 26.81 19.27 -18.78
N ARG A 776 26.19 18.14 -18.43
CA ARG A 776 25.11 17.56 -19.22
C ARG A 776 23.83 18.39 -19.17
N ASP A 777 23.66 19.21 -18.14
CA ASP A 777 22.48 20.09 -18.01
C ASP A 777 22.64 21.33 -18.93
N SER A 778 23.84 21.56 -19.48
CA SER A 778 24.10 22.59 -20.48
C SER A 778 23.63 22.15 -21.87
N GLY A 779 22.59 22.83 -22.39
CA GLY A 779 22.06 22.57 -23.73
C GLY A 779 23.05 22.79 -24.89
N VAL A 780 24.20 23.45 -24.64
CA VAL A 780 25.19 23.80 -25.66
C VAL A 780 26.13 22.62 -25.98
N VAL A 781 26.59 21.90 -24.96
CA VAL A 781 27.64 20.85 -25.10
C VAL A 781 27.11 19.43 -24.95
N ASN A 782 25.82 19.24 -24.67
CA ASN A 782 25.20 17.93 -24.45
C ASN A 782 25.38 16.95 -25.64
N LYS A 783 25.60 17.46 -26.87
CA LYS A 783 25.88 16.61 -28.05
C LYS A 783 27.16 15.77 -27.92
N VAL A 784 28.09 16.17 -27.05
CA VAL A 784 29.36 15.49 -26.79
C VAL A 784 29.24 14.46 -25.67
N ALA A 785 28.19 14.53 -24.84
CA ALA A 785 27.97 13.62 -23.73
C ALA A 785 27.66 12.21 -24.26
N ASN A 786 28.65 11.31 -24.14
CA ASN A 786 28.52 9.94 -24.63
C ASN A 786 29.30 8.97 -23.75
N GLU A 787 28.60 8.13 -22.98
CA GLU A 787 29.23 7.12 -22.13
C GLU A 787 29.96 6.03 -22.94
N ASN A 788 29.66 5.92 -24.23
CA ASN A 788 30.28 4.99 -25.16
C ASN A 788 31.62 5.49 -25.74
N ASP A 789 32.04 6.70 -25.37
CA ASP A 789 33.32 7.30 -25.77
C ASP A 789 34.51 6.42 -25.37
N ALA A 790 35.58 6.48 -26.18
CA ALA A 790 36.76 5.66 -25.98
C ALA A 790 37.47 5.95 -24.66
N SER A 791 37.57 7.22 -24.25
CA SER A 791 38.22 7.61 -23.00
C SER A 791 37.48 7.03 -21.78
N VAL A 792 36.15 7.12 -21.78
CA VAL A 792 35.29 6.59 -20.72
C VAL A 792 35.38 5.06 -20.66
N LYS A 793 35.34 4.38 -21.82
CA LYS A 793 35.50 2.92 -21.90
C LYS A 793 36.85 2.43 -21.36
N LEU A 794 37.94 3.15 -21.62
CA LEU A 794 39.26 2.79 -21.08
C LEU A 794 39.24 2.80 -19.55
N LEU A 795 38.69 3.86 -18.95
CA LEU A 795 38.56 3.97 -17.50
C LEU A 795 37.66 2.88 -16.91
N ILE A 796 36.52 2.59 -17.55
CA ILE A 796 35.60 1.52 -17.13
C ILE A 796 36.28 0.15 -17.21
N ALA A 797 37.00 -0.15 -18.29
CA ALA A 797 37.72 -1.41 -18.43
C ALA A 797 38.80 -1.59 -17.35
N GLU A 798 39.51 -0.51 -17.02
CA GLU A 798 40.55 -0.52 -15.99
C GLU A 798 39.97 -0.82 -14.60
N VAL A 799 38.90 -0.12 -14.18
CA VAL A 799 38.31 -0.34 -12.85
C VAL A 799 37.69 -1.73 -12.72
N ILE A 800 37.05 -2.25 -13.78
CA ILE A 800 36.54 -3.63 -13.80
C ILE A 800 37.68 -4.62 -13.58
N LYS A 801 38.81 -4.46 -14.29
CA LYS A 801 39.99 -5.33 -14.13
C LYS A 801 40.52 -5.27 -12.69
N LYS A 802 40.71 -4.08 -12.12
CA LYS A 802 41.23 -3.90 -10.75
C LYS A 802 40.30 -4.53 -9.69
N CYS A 803 38.98 -4.32 -9.79
CA CYS A 803 38.02 -4.93 -8.87
C CYS A 803 38.01 -6.46 -8.95
N ARG A 804 38.01 -7.02 -10.16
CA ARG A 804 38.04 -8.47 -10.38
C ARG A 804 39.31 -9.11 -9.82
N ASN A 805 40.47 -8.49 -10.03
CA ASN A 805 41.74 -8.97 -9.50
C ASN A 805 41.75 -9.05 -7.96
N LYS A 806 41.05 -8.12 -7.29
CA LYS A 806 40.90 -8.12 -5.82
C LYS A 806 39.70 -8.93 -5.32
N LYS A 807 38.93 -9.57 -6.20
CA LYS A 807 37.68 -10.28 -5.86
C LYS A 807 36.69 -9.40 -5.07
N LYS A 808 36.59 -8.14 -5.47
CA LYS A 808 35.68 -7.14 -4.91
C LYS A 808 34.51 -6.91 -5.86
N TYR A 809 33.36 -6.54 -5.32
CA TYR A 809 32.15 -6.31 -6.13
C TYR A 809 32.39 -5.18 -7.13
N ILE A 810 31.88 -5.36 -8.36
CA ILE A 810 31.88 -4.32 -9.40
C ILE A 810 30.58 -4.35 -10.22
N GLY A 811 29.77 -3.33 -10.02
CA GLY A 811 28.56 -3.09 -10.81
C GLY A 811 28.66 -1.81 -11.65
N ILE A 812 27.67 -1.58 -12.49
CA ILE A 812 27.45 -0.30 -13.17
C ILE A 812 25.98 0.11 -13.04
N CYS A 813 25.75 1.40 -12.80
CA CYS A 813 24.43 2.02 -12.81
C CYS A 813 24.41 3.18 -13.82
N GLY A 814 23.29 3.30 -14.54
CA GLY A 814 23.13 4.26 -15.63
C GLY A 814 22.27 3.68 -16.75
N GLN A 815 21.83 4.53 -17.68
CA GLN A 815 21.01 4.11 -18.82
C GLN A 815 21.85 3.65 -20.01
N ALA A 816 23.15 3.96 -20.04
CA ALA A 816 24.04 3.57 -21.14
C ALA A 816 23.96 2.07 -21.55
N PRO A 817 23.87 1.08 -20.62
CA PRO A 817 23.74 -0.32 -21.02
C PRO A 817 22.40 -0.67 -21.69
N SER A 818 21.32 0.06 -21.39
CA SER A 818 20.03 -0.12 -22.07
C SER A 818 19.96 0.64 -23.41
N ASP A 819 20.57 1.82 -23.45
CA ASP A 819 20.51 2.73 -24.61
C ASP A 819 21.46 2.28 -25.72
N TYR A 820 22.62 1.75 -25.35
CA TYR A 820 23.67 1.29 -26.26
C TYR A 820 23.91 -0.22 -26.09
N PRO A 821 23.29 -1.09 -26.92
CA PRO A 821 23.49 -2.54 -26.84
C PRO A 821 24.96 -2.97 -26.92
N ASP A 822 25.78 -2.29 -27.72
CA ASP A 822 27.21 -2.59 -27.83
C ASP A 822 28.00 -2.21 -26.58
N PHE A 823 27.52 -1.23 -25.80
CA PHE A 823 28.08 -0.91 -24.50
C PHE A 823 27.80 -2.03 -23.48
N ALA A 824 26.59 -2.59 -23.48
CA ALA A 824 26.29 -3.78 -22.66
C ALA A 824 27.17 -4.97 -23.03
N LYS A 825 27.38 -5.25 -24.32
CA LYS A 825 28.31 -6.29 -24.79
C LYS A 825 29.74 -6.01 -24.34
N PHE A 826 30.19 -4.76 -24.42
CA PHE A 826 31.50 -4.34 -23.93
C PHE A 826 31.66 -4.63 -22.43
N LEU A 827 30.69 -4.26 -21.60
CA LEU A 827 30.73 -4.52 -20.15
C LEU A 827 30.80 -6.03 -19.83
N VAL A 828 29.97 -6.83 -20.51
CA VAL A 828 30.01 -8.31 -20.40
C VAL A 828 31.39 -8.83 -20.83
N SER A 829 31.99 -8.24 -21.87
CA SER A 829 33.33 -8.63 -22.34
C SER A 829 34.45 -8.35 -21.36
N LYS A 830 34.34 -7.29 -20.56
CA LYS A 830 35.29 -6.99 -19.49
C LYS A 830 34.98 -7.76 -18.20
N GLY A 831 33.85 -8.45 -18.15
CA GLY A 831 33.45 -9.27 -17.02
C GLY A 831 32.86 -8.45 -15.88
N ILE A 832 32.03 -7.45 -16.17
CA ILE A 832 31.25 -6.78 -15.13
C ILE A 832 30.44 -7.82 -14.30
N GLU A 833 30.31 -7.61 -12.98
CA GLU A 833 29.56 -8.55 -12.14
C GLU A 833 28.04 -8.31 -12.27
N SER A 834 27.63 -7.04 -12.26
CA SER A 834 26.23 -6.65 -12.36
C SER A 834 26.01 -5.43 -13.25
N ILE A 835 24.82 -5.35 -13.86
CA ILE A 835 24.35 -4.19 -14.63
C ILE A 835 22.98 -3.80 -14.06
N SER A 836 22.87 -2.55 -13.59
CA SER A 836 21.65 -2.03 -12.98
C SER A 836 20.87 -1.17 -13.96
N LEU A 837 19.63 -1.59 -14.27
CA LEU A 837 18.80 -1.05 -15.34
C LEU A 837 17.52 -0.41 -14.80
N ASN A 838 16.93 0.48 -15.59
CA ASN A 838 15.58 0.96 -15.29
C ASN A 838 14.54 -0.15 -15.56
N PRO A 839 13.44 -0.23 -14.79
CA PRO A 839 12.46 -1.32 -14.85
C PRO A 839 11.96 -1.66 -16.27
N ASP A 840 11.68 -0.63 -17.07
CA ASP A 840 11.19 -0.71 -18.45
C ASP A 840 12.17 -1.37 -19.44
N THR A 841 13.46 -1.36 -19.12
CA THR A 841 14.51 -1.90 -20.00
C THR A 841 15.02 -3.28 -19.58
N VAL A 842 14.59 -3.79 -18.41
CA VAL A 842 15.11 -5.03 -17.81
C VAL A 842 14.94 -6.22 -18.76
N VAL A 843 13.73 -6.48 -19.25
CA VAL A 843 13.42 -7.67 -20.06
C VAL A 843 14.24 -7.67 -21.35
N LYS A 844 14.17 -6.58 -22.13
CA LYS A 844 14.87 -6.43 -23.41
C LYS A 844 16.38 -6.63 -23.25
N THR A 845 16.96 -5.97 -22.25
CA THR A 845 18.42 -5.97 -22.06
C THR A 845 18.92 -7.31 -21.51
N THR A 846 18.13 -7.98 -20.66
CA THR A 846 18.44 -9.32 -20.16
C THR A 846 18.55 -10.33 -21.30
N VAL A 847 17.60 -10.31 -22.24
CA VAL A 847 17.63 -11.19 -23.42
C VAL A 847 18.86 -10.91 -24.29
N ALA A 848 19.20 -9.63 -24.51
CA ALA A 848 20.37 -9.25 -25.29
C ALA A 848 21.70 -9.71 -24.65
N ILE A 849 21.85 -9.52 -23.34
CA ILE A 849 23.03 -9.94 -22.58
C ILE A 849 23.17 -11.48 -22.61
N ALA A 850 22.07 -12.20 -22.35
CA ALA A 850 22.10 -13.66 -22.36
C ALA A 850 22.47 -14.23 -23.74
N ALA A 851 22.00 -13.61 -24.83
CA ALA A 851 22.37 -14.00 -26.18
C ALA A 851 23.88 -13.79 -26.45
N GLU A 852 24.44 -12.67 -26.00
CA GLU A 852 25.87 -12.37 -26.15
C GLU A 852 26.74 -13.36 -25.35
N GLU A 853 26.37 -13.65 -24.11
CA GLU A 853 27.09 -14.63 -23.30
C GLU A 853 27.04 -16.04 -23.90
N LYS A 854 25.94 -16.41 -24.55
CA LYS A 854 25.81 -17.69 -25.26
C LYS A 854 26.73 -17.76 -26.47
N LYS A 855 26.91 -16.66 -27.20
CA LYS A 855 27.86 -16.57 -28.33
C LYS A 855 29.30 -16.79 -27.90
N LYS A 856 29.69 -16.35 -26.70
CA LYS A 856 31.06 -16.54 -26.16
C LYS A 856 31.37 -17.94 -25.62
N ARG A 857 30.33 -18.74 -25.36
CA ARG A 857 30.49 -20.13 -24.90
C ARG A 857 30.60 -21.13 -26.05
N LYS A 858 30.14 -20.73 -27.24
CA LYS A 858 30.42 -21.42 -28.50
C LYS A 858 31.73 -20.88 -29.05
#